data_AF-A0A7X2H166-F1
#
_entry.id   AF-A0A7X2H166-F1
#
_cell.length_a   1.000
_cell.length_b   1.000
_cell.length_c   1.000
_cell.angle_alpha   90.00
_cell.angle_beta   90.00
_cell.angle_gamma   90.00
#
_symmetry.space_group_name_H-M   'P 1'
#
loop_
_entity.id
_entity.type
_entity.pdbx_description
1 polymer ?
#
loop_
_entity_poly.entity_id
_entity_poly.type
_entity_poly.pdbx_seq_one_letter_code
_entity_poly.pdbx_strand_id
1 'polypeptide(L)'
;MNLVSLSQVFAASTNANKVDDITGHWAESTLKQWQEKGLITGYEDGSIQPNHKITRAEFAVLINKSFGFKDTATIDFKDVKHSDWFYTDIAKATSAGYIKGYPNQTFKPNQSLSREEMAVIVTSLLQLKGSVTPTVFTDTTAGHEWSKGPIGAIVEAGLMVGYGQKFNPLTSATRAEAVSVLDRALKFSKDSETVVYNQAGNYGPETGVTTITGSVYIDAPGIVLSNTIITGDLLIGEGVGKGDVSLKNVTVRGTTTITGGGKNSIHVIDSTLITVIVNKKDGSIRIITEGSGSVQQITLQSGALLEEGTGTGSGFDNVDLSGLIPANSQVTLAGTFETVDVYAAAIQVNLNSGSIQELQVAPGASNTGINISSGASLTTLILNAVARVTGQGSIGTAVINVSGSTITQTPNHVTRADNISVTIGSPAPNGGNPNSVTEIVYGFEGTITDVNHQPVADLTIQFRKGLGNTTGAISGTVVTDINGHYFASLSPGIYTGQLVKAGYITTYVIAASLTDYKNTLQDATAIRIPAADEIRIVLTWDLLPLDEDSHLVGPAANNKFFHTWYADNEYTKNNVLYADLDHDDTNSYGPETTTIRKRVDGTYTFYIVNFSGNGQAGLDTLSASGAKVEVYNGDNAVPVKTYQVPAGAGNQLYWHVFNMSVDGNNLTFEDKNELTNTQPLANVDFDLDSQLPDSYAFSVENHPGATDVVKLNSLSPGDIVSVYTNETGPPIQSEPVQEGSDTTEITGLDFGANERIIYVTLTSPGLDESRRLTVPVISEANYTELSTTIANAFADKEVPGTLSVGDVVYLQSNPLQVFPSDLVIDIKSLEYYSPTSVSDTVYLYKDYSNIRYLEYNGTNEPIKYKVTLELRRGFATTNKEFILTVPTVFSALQQSVNAAHILLNNGSFDAALQEAMDNANEVLNNPNSTVQEYLTALIAIHSALDAVAGE
;
A
#
# COMPACT_ATOMS: atom_id res chain seq x y z
N MET A 1 77.30 -15.23 -3.35
CA MET A 1 76.53 -13.99 -3.11
C MET A 1 75.26 -14.40 -2.36
N ASN A 2 75.29 -14.30 -1.03
CA ASN A 2 74.73 -13.22 -0.18
C ASN A 2 73.19 -13.22 -0.20
N LEU A 3 72.47 -13.66 0.86
CA LEU A 3 72.32 -13.16 2.25
C LEU A 3 71.53 -11.83 2.39
N VAL A 4 70.47 -11.92 3.22
CA VAL A 4 69.96 -10.91 4.20
C VAL A 4 69.06 -9.81 3.60
N SER A 5 67.74 -9.86 3.77
CA SER A 5 66.88 -9.65 4.96
C SER A 5 66.73 -8.20 5.41
N LEU A 6 65.50 -7.75 5.60
CA LEU A 6 65.10 -7.04 6.81
C LEU A 6 63.62 -7.33 7.12
N SER A 7 63.44 -8.19 8.10
CA SER A 7 62.26 -8.28 8.95
C SER A 7 62.27 -7.16 10.01
N GLN A 8 61.12 -6.99 10.66
CA GLN A 8 60.83 -6.24 11.91
C GLN A 8 60.35 -4.79 11.74
N VAL A 9 59.37 -4.28 12.48
CA VAL A 9 58.48 -4.80 13.54
C VAL A 9 57.40 -3.72 13.68
N PHE A 10 56.13 -4.11 13.76
CA PHE A 10 55.25 -3.58 14.80
C PHE A 10 54.54 -4.77 15.43
N ALA A 11 54.92 -5.01 16.68
CA ALA A 11 54.34 -6.00 17.57
C ALA A 11 52.93 -5.53 17.98
N ALA A 12 52.04 -6.52 18.11
CA ALA A 12 50.85 -6.58 18.95
C ALA A 12 50.27 -5.27 19.52
N SER A 13 49.10 -4.90 18.99
CA SER A 13 47.89 -4.56 19.75
C SER A 13 46.74 -4.57 18.73
N THR A 14 45.69 -5.37 18.78
CA THR A 14 45.04 -6.18 19.81
C THR A 14 44.39 -7.37 19.10
N ASN A 15 44.14 -8.48 19.81
CA ASN A 15 43.02 -9.35 19.47
C ASN A 15 41.79 -8.44 19.33
N ALA A 16 41.32 -8.18 18.11
CA ALA A 16 39.94 -7.78 17.96
C ALA A 16 39.14 -9.03 18.33
N ASN A 17 38.75 -9.14 19.60
CA ASN A 17 37.69 -10.04 20.00
C ASN A 17 36.60 -9.88 18.94
N LYS A 18 36.34 -10.93 18.15
CA LYS A 18 35.18 -10.95 17.27
C LYS A 18 34.00 -10.65 18.19
N VAL A 19 33.40 -9.47 18.04
CA VAL A 19 32.34 -9.02 18.95
C VAL A 19 31.20 -10.01 18.77
N ASP A 20 30.98 -10.83 19.78
CA ASP A 20 29.87 -11.78 19.78
C ASP A 20 28.61 -11.05 20.27
N ASP A 21 27.96 -10.38 19.34
CA ASP A 21 26.72 -9.62 19.56
C ASP A 21 25.47 -10.33 19.05
N ILE A 22 25.61 -11.62 18.68
CA ILE A 22 24.51 -12.46 18.23
C ILE A 22 24.21 -13.60 19.21
N THR A 23 25.14 -14.02 20.06
CA THR A 23 24.86 -15.04 21.09
C THR A 23 23.78 -14.55 22.06
N GLY A 24 22.69 -15.32 22.19
CA GLY A 24 21.49 -14.99 22.96
C GLY A 24 20.46 -14.15 22.20
N HIS A 25 20.71 -13.79 20.94
CA HIS A 25 19.77 -13.05 20.11
C HIS A 25 18.75 -13.99 19.43
N TRP A 26 17.48 -13.59 19.28
CA TRP A 26 16.44 -14.45 18.68
C TRP A 26 16.77 -14.95 17.25
N ALA A 27 17.52 -14.14 16.50
CA ALA A 27 17.98 -14.45 15.14
C ALA A 27 19.37 -15.10 15.11
N GLU A 28 19.95 -15.48 16.25
CA GLU A 28 21.31 -16.02 16.36
C GLU A 28 21.58 -17.14 15.37
N SER A 29 20.70 -18.15 15.35
CA SER A 29 20.83 -19.32 14.45
C SER A 29 20.85 -18.89 12.99
N THR A 30 19.90 -18.05 12.57
CA THR A 30 19.84 -17.54 11.19
C THR A 30 21.08 -16.71 10.84
N LEU A 31 21.52 -15.83 11.73
CA LEU A 31 22.67 -14.96 11.52
C LEU A 31 23.98 -15.75 11.46
N LYS A 32 24.18 -16.74 12.34
CA LYS A 32 25.33 -17.66 12.30
C LYS A 32 25.35 -18.44 10.99
N GLN A 33 24.21 -18.99 10.58
CA GLN A 33 24.10 -19.71 9.32
C GLN A 33 24.41 -18.83 8.11
N TRP A 34 23.92 -17.59 8.10
CA TRP A 34 24.22 -16.62 7.05
C TRP A 34 25.70 -16.21 7.05
N GLN A 35 26.34 -16.10 8.22
CA GLN A 35 27.78 -15.83 8.32
C GLN A 35 28.61 -16.99 7.76
N GLU A 36 28.27 -18.23 8.11
CA GLU A 36 28.96 -19.45 7.64
C GLU A 36 28.85 -19.63 6.12
N LYS A 37 27.67 -19.34 5.56
CA LYS A 37 27.44 -19.34 4.09
C LYS A 37 28.05 -18.11 3.40
N GLY A 38 28.61 -17.17 4.17
CA GLY A 38 29.16 -15.93 3.66
C GLY A 38 28.10 -14.97 3.09
N LEU A 39 26.82 -15.12 3.43
CA LEU A 39 25.70 -14.31 2.94
C LEU A 39 25.52 -12.98 3.70
N ILE A 40 25.98 -12.91 4.94
CA ILE A 40 26.11 -11.66 5.71
C ILE A 40 27.55 -11.44 6.09
N THR A 41 27.96 -10.18 6.09
CA THR A 41 29.23 -9.71 6.63
C THR A 41 28.94 -8.72 7.76
N GLY A 42 29.72 -8.81 8.84
CA GLY A 42 29.65 -7.86 9.95
C GLY A 42 30.22 -6.49 9.57
N TYR A 43 30.12 -5.54 10.48
CA TYR A 43 30.73 -4.22 10.36
C TYR A 43 32.25 -4.29 10.54
N GLU A 44 32.95 -3.18 10.28
CA GLU A 44 34.43 -3.11 10.34
C GLU A 44 35.00 -3.50 11.72
N ASP A 45 34.22 -3.34 12.78
CA ASP A 45 34.57 -3.73 14.16
C ASP A 45 34.34 -5.23 14.44
N GLY A 46 33.84 -5.99 13.46
CA GLY A 46 33.56 -7.42 13.57
C GLY A 46 32.20 -7.79 14.15
N SER A 47 31.37 -6.81 14.49
CA SER A 47 29.99 -6.98 15.01
C SER A 47 28.98 -7.26 13.90
N ILE A 48 27.84 -7.89 14.21
CA ILE A 48 26.72 -8.10 13.25
C ILE A 48 25.61 -7.06 13.43
N GLN A 49 25.50 -6.49 14.61
CA GLN A 49 24.51 -5.52 15.08
C GLN A 49 23.08 -5.91 14.74
N PRO A 50 22.58 -7.04 15.27
CA PRO A 50 21.30 -7.61 14.85
C PRO A 50 20.10 -6.68 15.10
N ASN A 51 20.15 -5.82 16.13
CA ASN A 51 19.11 -4.84 16.45
C ASN A 51 19.29 -3.47 15.77
N HIS A 52 20.40 -3.26 15.06
CA HIS A 52 20.62 -2.02 14.32
C HIS A 52 19.57 -1.88 13.22
N LYS A 53 19.05 -0.67 13.02
CA LYS A 53 18.08 -0.41 11.95
C LYS A 53 18.80 -0.54 10.61
N ILE A 54 18.30 -1.45 9.78
CA ILE A 54 18.96 -1.71 8.51
C ILE A 54 18.65 -0.58 7.54
N THR A 55 19.67 -0.10 6.84
CA THR A 55 19.48 0.90 5.79
C THR A 55 19.05 0.23 4.47
N ARG A 56 18.44 1.01 3.59
CA ARG A 56 18.05 0.54 2.24
C ARG A 56 19.23 -0.03 1.45
N ALA A 57 20.41 0.59 1.55
CA ALA A 57 21.62 0.12 0.89
C ALA A 57 22.12 -1.21 1.46
N GLU A 58 22.15 -1.36 2.78
CA GLU A 58 22.55 -2.62 3.42
C GLU A 58 21.61 -3.76 3.06
N PHE A 59 20.30 -3.49 2.99
CA PHE A 59 19.33 -4.50 2.59
C PHE A 59 19.53 -4.96 1.13
N ALA A 60 19.78 -4.03 0.20
CA ALA A 60 20.11 -4.35 -1.19
C ALA A 60 21.38 -5.21 -1.30
N VAL A 61 22.41 -4.93 -0.48
CA VAL A 61 23.64 -5.72 -0.42
C VAL A 61 23.34 -7.16 0.05
N LEU A 62 22.52 -7.34 1.08
CA LEU A 62 22.11 -8.67 1.57
C LEU A 62 21.29 -9.43 0.52
N ILE A 63 20.38 -8.76 -0.20
CA ILE A 63 19.60 -9.37 -1.28
C ILE A 63 20.52 -9.82 -2.41
N ASN A 64 21.36 -8.93 -2.94
CA ASN A 64 22.26 -9.26 -4.05
C ASN A 64 23.21 -10.41 -3.72
N LYS A 65 23.71 -10.44 -2.48
CA LYS A 65 24.62 -11.49 -2.01
C LYS A 65 23.91 -12.84 -1.84
N SER A 66 22.67 -12.83 -1.38
CA SER A 66 21.92 -14.05 -1.10
C SER A 66 21.16 -14.63 -2.30
N PHE A 67 20.66 -13.79 -3.21
CA PHE A 67 20.00 -14.18 -4.45
C PHE A 67 20.93 -14.20 -5.67
N GLY A 68 22.19 -13.77 -5.50
CA GLY A 68 23.24 -13.95 -6.51
C GLY A 68 23.17 -13.01 -7.71
N PHE A 69 22.55 -11.82 -7.56
CA PHE A 69 22.51 -10.81 -8.62
C PHE A 69 23.90 -10.25 -8.93
N LYS A 70 24.22 -10.16 -10.23
CA LYS A 70 25.55 -9.74 -10.72
C LYS A 70 25.50 -8.63 -11.75
N ASP A 71 24.42 -8.56 -12.54
CA ASP A 71 24.25 -7.58 -13.60
C ASP A 71 23.98 -6.20 -13.01
N THR A 72 24.57 -5.17 -13.62
CA THR A 72 24.44 -3.77 -13.17
C THR A 72 23.77 -2.93 -14.24
N ALA A 73 22.83 -2.09 -13.84
CA ALA A 73 22.27 -1.03 -14.68
C ALA A 73 23.09 0.26 -14.55
N THR A 74 22.97 1.16 -15.53
CA THR A 74 23.40 2.55 -15.32
C THR A 74 22.38 3.21 -14.38
N ILE A 75 22.86 3.78 -13.29
CA ILE A 75 22.05 4.47 -12.29
C ILE A 75 22.50 5.92 -12.17
N ASP A 76 21.55 6.82 -11.98
CA ASP A 76 21.75 8.27 -11.92
C ASP A 76 21.11 8.91 -10.68
N PHE A 77 20.94 8.14 -9.60
CA PHE A 77 20.39 8.65 -8.34
C PHE A 77 21.26 9.76 -7.75
N LYS A 78 20.64 10.90 -7.43
CA LYS A 78 21.31 12.12 -6.96
C LYS A 78 22.11 11.93 -5.65
N ASP A 79 21.71 10.94 -4.84
CA ASP A 79 22.28 10.63 -3.53
C ASP A 79 23.13 9.34 -3.52
N VAL A 80 23.51 8.83 -4.70
CA VAL A 80 24.36 7.64 -4.86
C VAL A 80 25.53 7.97 -5.79
N LYS A 81 26.73 8.10 -5.24
CA LYS A 81 27.96 8.43 -5.98
C LYS A 81 28.69 7.16 -6.38
N HIS A 82 29.39 7.18 -7.52
CA HIS A 82 30.25 6.07 -7.95
C HIS A 82 31.29 5.61 -6.90
N SER A 83 31.69 6.50 -6.00
CA SER A 83 32.63 6.20 -4.92
C SER A 83 32.00 5.55 -3.68
N ASP A 84 30.67 5.53 -3.57
CA ASP A 84 29.99 5.00 -2.40
C ASP A 84 30.08 3.47 -2.38
N TRP A 85 30.31 2.91 -1.20
CA TRP A 85 30.53 1.46 -1.02
C TRP A 85 29.35 0.61 -1.50
N PHE A 86 28.14 1.17 -1.51
CA PHE A 86 26.90 0.52 -1.95
C PHE A 86 26.55 0.80 -3.43
N TYR A 87 27.31 1.62 -4.16
CA TYR A 87 26.97 2.04 -5.53
C TYR A 87 26.66 0.85 -6.43
N THR A 88 27.57 -0.14 -6.44
CA THR A 88 27.45 -1.33 -7.30
C THR A 88 26.24 -2.18 -6.92
N ASP A 89 25.90 -2.27 -5.63
CA ASP A 89 24.76 -3.07 -5.19
C ASP A 89 23.42 -2.39 -5.49
N ILE A 90 23.35 -1.06 -5.45
CA ILE A 90 22.18 -0.32 -5.92
C ILE A 90 22.01 -0.47 -7.45
N ALA A 91 23.12 -0.45 -8.20
CA ALA A 91 23.10 -0.68 -9.64
C ALA A 91 22.58 -2.08 -10.02
N LYS A 92 22.96 -3.10 -9.23
CA LYS A 92 22.40 -4.45 -9.38
C LYS A 92 20.93 -4.52 -8.99
N ALA A 93 20.56 -3.87 -7.89
CA ALA A 93 19.19 -3.85 -7.39
C ALA A 93 18.23 -3.22 -8.41
N THR A 94 18.69 -2.14 -9.06
CA THR A 94 17.96 -1.47 -10.16
C THR A 94 17.89 -2.35 -11.40
N SER A 95 18.99 -3.04 -11.75
CA SER A 95 18.99 -4.00 -12.88
C SER A 95 18.04 -5.18 -12.67
N ALA A 96 17.94 -5.66 -11.42
CA ALA A 96 17.08 -6.78 -11.05
C ALA A 96 15.62 -6.36 -10.82
N GLY A 97 15.35 -5.06 -10.68
CA GLY A 97 14.00 -4.49 -10.64
C GLY A 97 13.23 -4.70 -9.33
N TYR A 98 13.84 -5.28 -8.28
CA TYR A 98 13.17 -5.56 -7.00
C TYR A 98 13.05 -4.34 -6.08
N ILE A 99 13.78 -3.26 -6.38
CA ILE A 99 13.70 -2.00 -5.65
C ILE A 99 13.89 -0.86 -6.65
N LYS A 100 13.04 0.16 -6.55
CA LYS A 100 13.10 1.36 -7.37
C LYS A 100 13.50 2.55 -6.49
N GLY A 101 14.14 3.55 -7.12
CA GLY A 101 14.32 4.86 -6.49
C GLY A 101 13.00 5.60 -6.37
N TYR A 102 13.02 6.70 -5.64
CA TYR A 102 11.87 7.58 -5.48
C TYR A 102 11.70 8.48 -6.72
N PRO A 103 10.50 9.01 -6.99
CA PRO A 103 10.22 9.87 -8.15
C PRO A 103 11.18 11.07 -8.30
N ASN A 104 11.72 11.56 -7.18
CA ASN A 104 12.67 12.67 -7.13
C ASN A 104 14.13 12.30 -7.50
N GLN A 105 14.37 11.15 -8.14
CA GLN A 105 15.68 10.61 -8.51
C GLN A 105 16.62 10.36 -7.33
N THR A 106 16.09 10.03 -6.14
CA THR A 106 16.90 9.59 -4.99
C THR A 106 16.67 8.11 -4.71
N PHE A 107 17.65 7.45 -4.10
CA PHE A 107 17.53 6.08 -3.61
C PHE A 107 17.34 6.02 -2.08
N LYS A 108 17.78 7.07 -1.39
CA LYS A 108 17.89 7.21 0.07
C LYS A 108 18.67 6.06 0.71
N PRO A 109 19.92 5.80 0.27
CA PRO A 109 20.66 4.59 0.62
C PRO A 109 20.89 4.40 2.11
N ASN A 110 21.07 5.50 2.85
CA ASN A 110 21.34 5.50 4.29
C ASN A 110 20.07 5.63 5.14
N GLN A 111 18.89 5.76 4.53
CA GLN A 111 17.63 5.79 5.27
C GLN A 111 17.33 4.40 5.82
N SER A 112 16.91 4.34 7.08
CA SER A 112 16.39 3.12 7.70
C SER A 112 15.17 2.62 6.92
N LEU A 113 15.19 1.34 6.58
CA LEU A 113 14.12 0.69 5.81
C LEU A 113 12.90 0.43 6.71
N SER A 114 11.70 0.86 6.32
CA SER A 114 10.47 0.51 7.05
C SER A 114 10.02 -0.93 6.76
N ARG A 115 9.15 -1.50 7.60
CA ARG A 115 8.60 -2.85 7.39
C ARG A 115 7.68 -2.92 6.17
N GLU A 116 6.93 -1.87 5.86
CA GLU A 116 6.14 -1.79 4.64
C GLU A 116 7.02 -1.68 3.38
N GLU A 117 8.13 -0.94 3.44
CA GLU A 117 9.08 -0.87 2.35
C GLU A 117 9.80 -2.21 2.17
N MET A 118 10.17 -2.87 3.28
CA MET A 118 10.71 -4.23 3.25
C MET A 118 9.72 -5.23 2.64
N ALA A 119 8.43 -5.12 2.97
CA ALA A 119 7.38 -5.92 2.38
C ALA A 119 7.27 -5.69 0.87
N VAL A 120 7.25 -4.43 0.42
CA VAL A 120 7.23 -4.11 -1.01
C VAL A 120 8.45 -4.64 -1.75
N ILE A 121 9.63 -4.47 -1.17
CA ILE A 121 10.89 -4.92 -1.80
C ILE A 121 10.91 -6.44 -1.92
N VAL A 122 10.55 -7.18 -0.86
CA VAL A 122 10.59 -8.65 -0.87
C VAL A 122 9.46 -9.23 -1.72
N THR A 123 8.27 -8.63 -1.72
CA THR A 123 7.18 -8.98 -2.64
C THR A 123 7.60 -8.74 -4.10
N SER A 124 8.27 -7.62 -4.40
CA SER A 124 8.80 -7.35 -5.74
C SER A 124 9.95 -8.28 -6.12
N LEU A 125 10.81 -8.65 -5.17
CA LEU A 125 11.91 -9.60 -5.34
C LEU A 125 11.41 -10.99 -5.71
N LEU A 126 10.33 -11.44 -5.05
CA LEU A 126 9.72 -12.76 -5.24
C LEU A 126 8.58 -12.76 -6.25
N GLN A 127 8.26 -11.60 -6.84
CA GLN A 127 7.14 -11.38 -7.77
C GLN A 127 5.79 -11.86 -7.21
N LEU A 128 5.56 -11.69 -5.90
CA LEU A 128 4.28 -12.06 -5.28
C LEU A 128 3.18 -11.13 -5.79
N LYS A 129 2.01 -11.69 -6.14
CA LYS A 129 0.84 -10.89 -6.49
C LYS A 129 0.26 -10.26 -5.23
N GLY A 130 -0.02 -8.95 -5.30
CA GLY A 130 -0.69 -8.24 -4.22
C GLY A 130 -2.00 -8.94 -3.86
N SER A 131 -2.19 -9.24 -2.58
CA SER A 131 -3.38 -9.89 -2.05
C SER A 131 -4.18 -8.91 -1.21
N VAL A 132 -5.45 -9.18 -0.96
CA VAL A 132 -6.24 -8.39 -0.02
C VAL A 132 -5.54 -8.39 1.34
N THR A 133 -5.35 -7.21 1.92
CA THR A 133 -4.66 -7.09 3.19
C THR A 133 -5.39 -7.91 4.26
N PRO A 134 -4.69 -8.85 4.94
CA PRO A 134 -5.29 -9.72 5.92
C PRO A 134 -6.05 -8.90 6.97
N THR A 135 -7.34 -9.16 7.13
CA THR A 135 -8.21 -8.48 8.10
C THR A 135 -7.79 -8.73 9.55
N VAL A 136 -6.83 -9.65 9.76
CA VAL A 136 -6.17 -9.93 11.04
C VAL A 136 -5.20 -8.81 11.49
N PHE A 137 -4.75 -7.91 10.59
CA PHE A 137 -3.92 -6.76 10.97
C PHE A 137 -4.67 -5.44 10.88
N THR A 138 -4.87 -4.79 12.02
CA THR A 138 -5.72 -3.61 12.15
C THR A 138 -5.02 -2.29 11.85
N ASP A 139 -3.69 -2.29 11.79
CA ASP A 139 -2.84 -1.11 11.55
C ASP A 139 -2.36 -0.98 10.10
N THR A 140 -2.73 -1.91 9.23
CA THR A 140 -2.36 -1.86 7.82
C THR A 140 -3.08 -0.74 7.05
N THR A 141 -4.13 -0.17 7.62
CA THR A 141 -4.77 1.08 7.18
C THR A 141 -3.88 2.31 7.36
N ALA A 142 -2.95 2.28 8.32
CA ALA A 142 -1.99 3.36 8.59
C ALA A 142 -0.72 3.26 7.73
N GLY A 143 -0.49 2.11 7.09
CA GLY A 143 0.49 1.98 6.03
C GLY A 143 0.03 2.69 4.76
N HIS A 144 0.97 3.06 3.90
CA HIS A 144 0.61 3.70 2.65
C HIS A 144 -0.21 2.76 1.75
N GLU A 145 -1.13 3.29 0.95
CA GLU A 145 -2.01 2.50 0.08
C GLU A 145 -1.23 1.53 -0.82
N TRP A 146 -0.08 1.97 -1.35
CA TRP A 146 0.80 1.16 -2.20
C TRP A 146 1.39 -0.06 -1.48
N SER A 147 1.41 -0.07 -0.15
CA SER A 147 1.98 -1.17 0.64
C SER A 147 0.96 -2.23 1.02
N LYS A 148 -0.34 -1.92 1.00
CA LYS A 148 -1.42 -2.78 1.51
C LYS A 148 -1.48 -4.14 0.83
N GLY A 149 -1.44 -4.14 -0.51
CA GLY A 149 -1.40 -5.37 -1.31
C GLY A 149 -0.13 -6.21 -1.08
N PRO A 150 1.07 -5.59 -1.15
CA PRO A 150 2.33 -6.25 -0.85
C PRO A 150 2.45 -6.79 0.59
N ILE A 151 1.88 -6.09 1.58
CA ILE A 151 1.79 -6.56 2.97
C ILE A 151 0.92 -7.82 3.04
N GLY A 152 -0.22 -7.82 2.35
CA GLY A 152 -1.06 -9.00 2.31
C GLY A 152 -0.38 -10.21 1.67
N ALA A 153 0.27 -9.99 0.53
CA ALA A 153 0.99 -11.02 -0.20
C ALA A 153 2.13 -11.65 0.61
N ILE A 154 2.94 -10.83 1.29
CA ILE A 154 4.11 -11.33 2.04
C ILE A 154 3.72 -12.05 3.34
N VAL A 155 2.58 -11.68 3.92
CA VAL A 155 2.04 -12.40 5.09
C VAL A 155 1.38 -13.70 4.66
N GLU A 156 0.58 -13.69 3.60
CA GLU A 156 -0.03 -14.90 3.05
C GLU A 156 1.04 -15.94 2.66
N ALA A 157 2.17 -15.47 2.12
CA ALA A 157 3.34 -16.28 1.82
C ALA A 157 4.12 -16.78 3.06
N GLY A 158 3.73 -16.38 4.28
CA GLY A 158 4.41 -16.75 5.53
C GLY A 158 5.79 -16.13 5.73
N LEU A 159 6.14 -15.12 4.94
CA LEU A 159 7.50 -14.55 4.90
C LEU A 159 7.70 -13.41 5.88
N MET A 160 6.63 -12.67 6.17
CA MET A 160 6.59 -11.73 7.26
C MET A 160 5.41 -12.05 8.15
N VAL A 161 5.61 -11.88 9.45
CA VAL A 161 4.56 -12.03 10.46
C VAL A 161 4.36 -10.68 11.14
N GLY A 162 3.12 -10.42 11.54
CA GLY A 162 2.80 -9.31 12.41
C GLY A 162 3.17 -9.59 13.86
N TYR A 163 3.08 -8.55 14.67
CA TYR A 163 3.24 -8.58 16.13
C TYR A 163 1.85 -8.51 16.76
N GLY A 164 1.23 -9.67 16.98
CA GLY A 164 -0.19 -9.74 17.36
C GLY A 164 -1.11 -9.35 16.18
N GLN A 165 -2.07 -8.45 16.41
CA GLN A 165 -2.97 -7.92 15.37
C GLN A 165 -2.39 -6.70 14.62
N LYS A 166 -1.08 -6.46 14.70
CA LYS A 166 -0.42 -5.33 14.03
C LYS A 166 0.71 -5.80 13.12
N PHE A 167 0.80 -5.24 11.92
CA PHE A 167 1.91 -5.48 10.99
C PHE A 167 3.11 -4.53 11.24
N ASN A 168 2.83 -3.36 11.83
CA ASN A 168 3.73 -2.22 12.06
C ASN A 168 4.37 -1.67 10.76
N PRO A 169 3.56 -1.25 9.76
CA PRO A 169 4.05 -0.90 8.43
C PRO A 169 5.15 0.19 8.45
N LEU A 170 4.95 1.28 9.19
CA LEU A 170 5.86 2.43 9.20
C LEU A 170 7.13 2.25 10.07
N THR A 171 7.26 1.14 10.81
CA THR A 171 8.39 0.93 11.73
C THR A 171 9.65 0.52 10.99
N SER A 172 10.82 1.08 11.34
CA SER A 172 12.10 0.66 10.76
C SER A 172 12.47 -0.78 11.14
N ALA A 173 12.78 -1.61 10.14
CA ALA A 173 13.23 -2.98 10.28
C ALA A 173 14.66 -3.03 10.85
N THR A 174 14.89 -4.00 11.72
CA THR A 174 16.22 -4.34 12.24
C THR A 174 16.96 -5.23 11.24
N ARG A 175 18.29 -5.25 11.34
CA ARG A 175 19.15 -6.10 10.51
C ARG A 175 18.84 -7.59 10.69
N ALA A 176 18.48 -8.02 11.89
CA ALA A 176 18.01 -9.36 12.17
C ALA A 176 16.66 -9.67 11.53
N GLU A 177 15.66 -8.77 11.63
CA GLU A 177 14.38 -8.95 10.94
C GLU A 177 14.59 -9.09 9.43
N ALA A 178 15.40 -8.23 8.84
CA ALA A 178 15.73 -8.27 7.43
C ALA A 178 16.39 -9.59 7.01
N VAL A 179 17.39 -10.07 7.75
CA VAL A 179 18.05 -11.36 7.45
C VAL A 179 17.08 -12.52 7.61
N SER A 180 16.23 -12.54 8.64
CA SER A 180 15.26 -13.62 8.83
C SER A 180 14.16 -13.62 7.77
N VAL A 181 13.70 -12.44 7.33
CA VAL A 181 12.77 -12.33 6.19
C VAL A 181 13.44 -12.80 4.91
N LEU A 182 14.70 -12.44 4.66
CA LEU A 182 15.41 -12.92 3.48
C LEU A 182 15.74 -14.41 3.56
N ASP A 183 15.97 -14.99 4.75
CA ASP A 183 16.17 -16.42 4.91
C ASP A 183 14.90 -17.20 4.55
N ARG A 184 13.74 -16.71 5.04
CA ARG A 184 12.43 -17.22 4.63
C ARG A 184 12.17 -16.97 3.16
N ALA A 185 12.51 -15.81 2.62
CA ALA A 185 12.36 -15.52 1.19
C ALA A 185 13.24 -16.42 0.32
N LEU A 186 14.45 -16.76 0.77
CA LEU A 186 15.34 -17.70 0.09
C LEU A 186 14.79 -19.11 0.15
N LYS A 187 14.30 -19.55 1.31
CA LYS A 187 13.61 -20.85 1.46
C LYS A 187 12.36 -20.89 0.61
N PHE A 188 11.49 -19.88 0.70
CA PHE A 188 10.32 -19.71 -0.14
C PHE A 188 10.65 -19.63 -1.63
N SER A 189 11.72 -18.97 -2.05
CA SER A 189 12.16 -18.99 -3.46
C SER A 189 12.71 -20.35 -3.90
N LYS A 190 13.06 -21.21 -2.94
CA LYS A 190 13.53 -22.59 -3.14
C LYS A 190 12.42 -23.65 -2.93
N ASP A 191 11.39 -23.35 -2.15
CA ASP A 191 10.22 -24.18 -1.78
C ASP A 191 8.99 -23.83 -2.63
N SER A 192 8.94 -22.62 -3.22
CA SER A 192 8.10 -22.27 -4.37
C SER A 192 8.70 -22.85 -5.64
N GLU A 193 8.93 -24.17 -5.65
CA GLU A 193 9.12 -24.84 -6.92
C GLU A 193 7.81 -24.70 -7.68
N THR A 194 7.84 -23.79 -8.65
CA THR A 194 6.84 -23.80 -9.71
C THR A 194 6.97 -25.16 -10.36
N VAL A 195 5.95 -26.01 -10.22
CA VAL A 195 5.96 -27.31 -10.90
C VAL A 195 5.86 -27.02 -12.39
N VAL A 196 6.97 -27.20 -13.11
CA VAL A 196 7.04 -26.91 -14.54
C VAL A 196 6.71 -28.16 -15.35
N TYR A 197 5.67 -28.06 -16.16
CA TYR A 197 5.33 -29.03 -17.19
C TYR A 197 5.70 -28.46 -18.56
N ASN A 198 6.93 -28.74 -19.01
CA ASN A 198 7.49 -28.24 -20.27
C ASN A 198 7.65 -29.34 -21.36
N GLN A 199 7.03 -30.50 -21.16
CA GLN A 199 7.01 -31.59 -22.14
C GLN A 199 5.62 -32.21 -22.21
N ALA A 200 5.09 -32.36 -23.42
CA ALA A 200 3.79 -33.00 -23.67
C ALA A 200 3.63 -34.32 -22.88
N GLY A 201 2.48 -34.53 -22.24
CA GLY A 201 2.28 -35.69 -21.37
C GLY A 201 1.06 -35.56 -20.46
N ASN A 202 0.75 -36.67 -19.78
CA ASN A 202 -0.29 -36.74 -18.76
C ASN A 202 0.36 -36.62 -17.38
N TYR A 203 -0.15 -35.71 -16.55
CA TYR A 203 0.34 -35.38 -15.21
C TYR A 203 -0.79 -35.49 -14.18
N GLY A 204 -0.41 -35.66 -12.92
CA GLY A 204 -1.33 -35.94 -11.82
C GLY A 204 -1.68 -37.43 -11.68
N PRO A 205 -2.36 -37.82 -10.59
CA PRO A 205 -2.63 -39.23 -10.31
C PRO A 205 -3.74 -39.79 -11.20
N GLU A 206 -3.64 -41.07 -11.58
CA GLU A 206 -4.71 -41.76 -12.35
C GLU A 206 -6.00 -41.92 -11.54
N THR A 207 -5.90 -42.04 -10.21
CA THR A 207 -7.02 -42.14 -9.27
C THR A 207 -6.72 -41.38 -7.98
N GLY A 208 -7.76 -40.90 -7.29
CA GLY A 208 -7.61 -40.02 -6.12
C GLY A 208 -7.34 -38.57 -6.53
N VAL A 209 -6.95 -37.72 -5.58
CA VAL A 209 -6.61 -36.30 -5.83
C VAL A 209 -5.29 -36.00 -5.15
N THR A 210 -4.35 -35.36 -5.84
CA THR A 210 -3.10 -34.86 -5.25
C THR A 210 -3.19 -33.35 -4.98
N THR A 211 -2.43 -32.86 -4.00
CA THR A 211 -2.30 -31.42 -3.75
C THR A 211 -0.89 -30.96 -4.09
N ILE A 212 -0.76 -29.96 -4.96
CA ILE A 212 0.47 -29.21 -5.20
C ILE A 212 0.42 -27.97 -4.31
N THR A 213 1.29 -27.93 -3.31
CA THR A 213 1.52 -26.77 -2.45
C THR A 213 2.43 -25.79 -3.20
N GLY A 214 1.85 -24.81 -3.90
CA GLY A 214 2.60 -23.86 -4.74
C GLY A 214 1.97 -23.62 -6.12
N SER A 215 2.73 -23.00 -7.03
CA SER A 215 2.26 -22.67 -8.38
C SER A 215 2.64 -23.72 -9.42
N VAL A 216 1.90 -23.78 -10.52
CA VAL A 216 2.16 -24.68 -11.65
C VAL A 216 2.42 -23.84 -12.90
N TYR A 217 3.44 -24.20 -13.68
CA TYR A 217 3.74 -23.59 -14.98
C TYR A 217 3.70 -24.61 -16.11
N ILE A 218 2.75 -24.45 -17.01
CA ILE A 218 2.60 -25.26 -18.22
C ILE A 218 3.24 -24.51 -19.38
N ASP A 219 4.32 -25.05 -19.95
CA ASP A 219 5.13 -24.38 -20.98
C ASP A 219 5.40 -25.24 -22.22
N ALA A 220 4.50 -26.20 -22.49
CA ALA A 220 4.54 -26.99 -23.71
C ALA A 220 3.12 -27.37 -24.15
N PRO A 221 2.89 -27.55 -25.46
CA PRO A 221 1.61 -28.05 -25.96
C PRO A 221 1.44 -29.55 -25.66
N GLY A 222 0.20 -30.02 -25.61
CA GLY A 222 -0.16 -31.43 -25.40
C GLY A 222 -0.09 -31.89 -23.95
N ILE A 223 -0.25 -30.97 -22.99
CA ILE A 223 -0.24 -31.26 -21.56
C ILE A 223 -1.66 -31.58 -21.09
N VAL A 224 -1.80 -32.68 -20.35
CA VAL A 224 -3.04 -33.05 -19.66
C VAL A 224 -2.73 -33.13 -18.17
N LEU A 225 -3.27 -32.21 -17.37
CA LEU A 225 -3.16 -32.26 -15.91
C LEU A 225 -4.47 -32.79 -15.34
N SER A 226 -4.40 -33.87 -14.56
CA SER A 226 -5.57 -34.55 -14.03
C SER A 226 -5.58 -34.59 -12.50
N ASN A 227 -6.77 -34.59 -11.87
CA ASN A 227 -6.96 -34.97 -10.47
C ASN A 227 -6.05 -34.23 -9.47
N THR A 228 -5.95 -32.91 -9.61
CA THR A 228 -4.96 -32.11 -8.89
C THR A 228 -5.60 -30.87 -8.26
N ILE A 229 -5.32 -30.62 -6.99
CA ILE A 229 -5.59 -29.35 -6.31
C ILE A 229 -4.29 -28.53 -6.34
N ILE A 230 -4.35 -27.34 -6.92
CA ILE A 230 -3.26 -26.36 -6.91
C ILE A 230 -3.64 -25.29 -5.88
N THR A 231 -2.82 -25.13 -4.83
CA THR A 231 -3.08 -24.11 -3.80
C THR A 231 -2.61 -22.72 -4.22
N GLY A 232 -1.60 -22.62 -5.11
CA GLY A 232 -1.09 -21.38 -5.69
C GLY A 232 -1.64 -21.06 -7.09
N ASP A 233 -0.85 -20.35 -7.90
CA ASP A 233 -1.23 -19.91 -9.24
C ASP A 233 -1.01 -20.99 -10.31
N LEU A 234 -1.77 -20.93 -11.39
CA LEU A 234 -1.52 -21.73 -12.60
C LEU A 234 -1.16 -20.78 -13.75
N LEU A 235 0.04 -20.90 -14.31
CA LEU A 235 0.42 -20.18 -15.52
C LEU A 235 0.45 -21.14 -16.71
N ILE A 236 -0.34 -20.85 -17.74
CA ILE A 236 -0.28 -21.50 -19.05
C ILE A 236 0.52 -20.57 -19.99
N GLY A 237 1.81 -20.86 -20.10
CA GLY A 237 2.84 -20.00 -20.67
C GLY A 237 2.89 -19.93 -22.20
N GLU A 238 3.66 -18.95 -22.70
CA GLU A 238 3.85 -18.73 -24.13
C GLU A 238 4.45 -19.94 -24.86
N GLY A 239 5.18 -20.84 -24.19
CA GLY A 239 5.75 -22.06 -24.79
C GLY A 239 4.72 -23.10 -25.23
N VAL A 240 3.47 -23.00 -24.77
CA VAL A 240 2.33 -23.72 -25.36
C VAL A 240 2.09 -23.30 -26.81
N GLY A 241 2.45 -22.06 -27.17
CA GLY A 241 2.35 -21.51 -28.51
C GLY A 241 0.91 -21.52 -29.01
N LYS A 242 0.64 -22.29 -30.08
CA LYS A 242 -0.70 -22.49 -30.66
C LYS A 242 -1.30 -23.87 -30.33
N GLY A 243 -0.62 -24.69 -29.54
CA GLY A 243 -1.10 -26.02 -29.18
C GLY A 243 -2.02 -26.01 -27.96
N ASP A 244 -2.34 -27.19 -27.45
CA ASP A 244 -3.47 -27.40 -26.53
C ASP A 244 -3.02 -27.82 -25.11
N VAL A 245 -3.83 -27.49 -24.11
CA VAL A 245 -3.68 -27.87 -22.69
C VAL A 245 -5.04 -28.31 -22.16
N SER A 246 -5.08 -29.43 -21.45
CA SER A 246 -6.30 -29.94 -20.82
C SER A 246 -6.16 -30.05 -19.31
N LEU A 247 -7.07 -29.41 -18.59
CA LEU A 247 -7.25 -29.55 -17.14
C LEU A 247 -8.44 -30.47 -16.90
N LYS A 248 -8.25 -31.58 -16.18
CA LYS A 248 -9.27 -32.62 -15.96
C LYS A 248 -9.44 -32.89 -14.47
N ASN A 249 -10.60 -32.56 -13.88
CA ASN A 249 -10.78 -32.66 -12.43
C ASN A 249 -9.67 -31.94 -11.64
N VAL A 250 -9.38 -30.71 -12.07
CA VAL A 250 -8.37 -29.83 -11.44
C VAL A 250 -9.08 -28.71 -10.70
N THR A 251 -8.65 -28.43 -9.47
CA THR A 251 -9.09 -27.26 -8.71
C THR A 251 -7.90 -26.31 -8.56
N VAL A 252 -8.03 -25.08 -9.07
CA VAL A 252 -7.04 -24.02 -8.84
C VAL A 252 -7.62 -23.03 -7.83
N ARG A 253 -6.97 -22.90 -6.67
CA ARG A 253 -7.37 -21.94 -5.63
C ARG A 253 -6.82 -20.54 -5.86
N GLY A 254 -5.65 -20.43 -6.50
CA GLY A 254 -5.06 -19.15 -6.92
C GLY A 254 -5.55 -18.68 -8.31
N THR A 255 -4.78 -17.78 -8.91
CA THR A 255 -5.10 -17.21 -10.24
C THR A 255 -4.57 -18.10 -11.35
N THR A 256 -5.42 -18.41 -12.33
CA THR A 256 -4.99 -19.01 -13.59
C THR A 256 -4.66 -17.90 -14.60
N THR A 257 -3.41 -17.79 -15.02
CA THR A 257 -2.97 -16.83 -16.06
C THR A 257 -2.69 -17.58 -17.36
N ILE A 258 -3.23 -17.09 -18.48
CA ILE A 258 -3.13 -17.76 -19.78
C ILE A 258 -2.52 -16.81 -20.80
N THR A 259 -1.30 -17.11 -21.25
CA THR A 259 -0.56 -16.36 -22.28
C THR A 259 -0.23 -17.21 -23.51
N GLY A 260 -0.27 -18.54 -23.41
CA GLY A 260 -0.19 -19.47 -24.54
C GLY A 260 -1.52 -20.10 -24.91
N GLY A 261 -1.53 -20.85 -26.01
CA GLY A 261 -2.71 -21.52 -26.54
C GLY A 261 -3.14 -20.97 -27.90
N GLY A 262 -3.65 -21.86 -28.76
CA GLY A 262 -4.26 -21.52 -30.05
C GLY A 262 -5.80 -21.52 -30.04
N LYS A 263 -6.37 -21.51 -31.24
CA LYS A 263 -7.83 -21.44 -31.47
C LYS A 263 -8.63 -22.66 -30.99
N ASN A 264 -7.98 -23.71 -30.48
CA ASN A 264 -8.61 -24.95 -30.03
C ASN A 264 -8.09 -25.42 -28.65
N SER A 265 -7.48 -24.55 -27.85
CA SER A 265 -6.37 -25.00 -26.99
C SER A 265 -6.65 -25.25 -25.53
N ILE A 266 -7.45 -24.44 -24.84
CA ILE A 266 -7.54 -24.57 -23.38
C ILE A 266 -8.83 -25.27 -23.01
N HIS A 267 -8.72 -26.51 -22.56
CA HIS A 267 -9.86 -27.34 -22.14
C HIS A 267 -9.94 -27.41 -20.62
N VAL A 268 -11.08 -27.00 -20.06
CA VAL A 268 -11.40 -27.01 -18.64
C VAL A 268 -12.50 -28.05 -18.41
N ILE A 269 -12.11 -29.30 -18.16
CA ILE A 269 -12.99 -30.47 -18.09
C ILE A 269 -13.18 -30.86 -16.63
N ASP A 270 -14.41 -30.85 -16.14
CA ASP A 270 -14.74 -31.19 -14.74
C ASP A 270 -13.88 -30.43 -13.70
N SER A 271 -13.38 -29.25 -14.07
CA SER A 271 -12.37 -28.50 -13.32
C SER A 271 -12.93 -27.17 -12.84
N THR A 272 -12.44 -26.68 -11.70
CA THR A 272 -12.88 -25.40 -11.11
C THR A 272 -11.73 -24.42 -11.09
N LEU A 273 -11.90 -23.31 -11.81
CA LEU A 273 -10.98 -22.17 -11.81
C LEU A 273 -11.71 -20.98 -11.17
N ILE A 274 -11.17 -20.42 -10.09
CA ILE A 274 -11.82 -19.31 -9.38
C ILE A 274 -11.59 -18.00 -10.14
N THR A 275 -10.32 -17.66 -10.42
CA THR A 275 -9.95 -16.44 -11.17
C THR A 275 -9.09 -16.81 -12.37
N VAL A 276 -9.47 -16.32 -13.55
CA VAL A 276 -8.73 -16.52 -14.80
C VAL A 276 -8.39 -15.17 -15.43
N ILE A 277 -7.12 -14.97 -15.81
CA ILE A 277 -6.66 -13.81 -16.57
C ILE A 277 -6.12 -14.29 -17.91
N VAL A 278 -6.64 -13.74 -19.01
CA VAL A 278 -6.23 -14.11 -20.37
C VAL A 278 -5.52 -12.93 -21.03
N ASN A 279 -4.26 -13.13 -21.39
CA ASN A 279 -3.45 -12.14 -22.10
C ASN A 279 -2.67 -12.82 -23.23
N LYS A 280 -3.41 -13.24 -24.27
CA LYS A 280 -2.83 -13.78 -25.50
C LYS A 280 -2.64 -12.62 -26.48
N LYS A 281 -1.41 -12.15 -26.66
CA LYS A 281 -1.07 -10.96 -27.48
C LYS A 281 -1.75 -10.88 -28.86
N ASP A 282 -1.91 -11.99 -29.56
CA ASP A 282 -2.54 -12.03 -30.89
C ASP A 282 -4.07 -12.31 -30.86
N GLY A 283 -4.64 -12.42 -29.66
CA GLY A 283 -6.04 -12.72 -29.39
C GLY A 283 -6.54 -14.08 -29.89
N SER A 284 -5.64 -14.94 -30.38
CA SER A 284 -6.00 -16.17 -31.10
C SER A 284 -6.14 -17.38 -30.20
N ILE A 285 -6.91 -17.24 -29.12
CA ILE A 285 -7.11 -18.27 -28.10
C ILE A 285 -8.58 -18.69 -27.98
N ARG A 286 -8.80 -19.98 -27.69
CA ARG A 286 -10.09 -20.55 -27.29
C ARG A 286 -9.95 -21.21 -25.92
N ILE A 287 -10.89 -20.90 -25.05
CA ILE A 287 -11.05 -21.56 -23.76
C ILE A 287 -12.44 -22.21 -23.76
N ILE A 288 -12.47 -23.51 -23.53
CA ILE A 288 -13.69 -24.30 -23.49
C ILE A 288 -13.88 -24.97 -22.13
N THR A 289 -15.07 -24.83 -21.55
CA THR A 289 -15.50 -25.56 -20.36
C THR A 289 -16.35 -26.78 -20.76
N GLU A 290 -16.14 -27.92 -20.10
CA GLU A 290 -16.83 -29.19 -20.41
C GLU A 290 -17.16 -29.95 -19.12
N GLY A 291 -18.17 -30.82 -19.17
CA GLY A 291 -18.57 -31.63 -18.00
C GLY A 291 -19.07 -30.77 -16.85
N SER A 292 -18.56 -30.95 -15.64
CA SER A 292 -18.83 -30.07 -14.48
C SER A 292 -17.89 -28.86 -14.40
N GLY A 293 -17.18 -28.53 -15.48
CA GLY A 293 -16.22 -27.43 -15.51
C GLY A 293 -16.85 -26.07 -15.20
N SER A 294 -16.17 -25.25 -14.41
CA SER A 294 -16.61 -23.90 -14.05
C SER A 294 -15.44 -22.92 -13.95
N VAL A 295 -15.69 -21.71 -14.45
CA VAL A 295 -14.82 -20.53 -14.33
C VAL A 295 -15.65 -19.42 -13.70
N GLN A 296 -15.35 -19.06 -12.44
CA GLN A 296 -16.17 -18.11 -11.69
C GLN A 296 -15.94 -16.67 -12.16
N GLN A 297 -14.69 -16.22 -12.19
CA GLN A 297 -14.32 -14.90 -12.72
C GLN A 297 -13.29 -15.06 -13.83
N ILE A 298 -13.54 -14.45 -14.99
CA ILE A 298 -12.55 -14.38 -16.08
C ILE A 298 -12.37 -12.95 -16.56
N THR A 299 -11.13 -12.46 -16.52
CA THR A 299 -10.74 -11.16 -17.08
C THR A 299 -9.95 -11.35 -18.38
N LEU A 300 -10.50 -10.83 -19.47
CA LEU A 300 -9.84 -10.79 -20.77
C LEU A 300 -9.05 -9.48 -20.92
N GLN A 301 -7.76 -9.60 -21.22
CA GLN A 301 -6.84 -8.50 -21.59
C GLN A 301 -6.44 -8.58 -23.07
N SER A 302 -6.98 -9.55 -23.80
CA SER A 302 -6.83 -9.72 -25.24
C SER A 302 -8.14 -10.20 -25.85
N GLY A 303 -8.22 -10.24 -27.19
CA GLY A 303 -9.27 -11.03 -27.85
C GLY A 303 -9.22 -12.51 -27.42
N ALA A 304 -10.38 -13.17 -27.45
CA ALA A 304 -10.51 -14.60 -27.12
C ALA A 304 -11.84 -15.15 -27.62
N LEU A 305 -11.93 -16.48 -27.73
CA LEU A 305 -13.17 -17.23 -27.82
C LEU A 305 -13.42 -17.96 -26.49
N LEU A 306 -14.52 -17.63 -25.81
CA LEU A 306 -15.03 -18.39 -24.66
C LEU A 306 -16.19 -19.26 -25.13
N GLU A 307 -16.09 -20.57 -24.88
CA GLU A 307 -17.06 -21.54 -25.34
C GLU A 307 -17.48 -22.50 -24.21
N GLU A 308 -18.77 -22.69 -24.04
CA GLU A 308 -19.31 -23.73 -23.17
C GLU A 308 -19.63 -24.96 -24.01
N GLY A 309 -18.94 -26.07 -23.71
CA GLY A 309 -19.12 -27.36 -24.37
C GLY A 309 -20.28 -28.16 -23.78
N THR A 310 -20.27 -29.48 -23.99
CA THR A 310 -21.29 -30.36 -23.39
C THR A 310 -21.00 -30.58 -21.91
N GLY A 311 -21.95 -30.28 -21.02
CA GLY A 311 -21.73 -30.43 -19.58
C GLY A 311 -22.94 -30.11 -18.69
N THR A 312 -22.71 -30.19 -17.38
CA THR A 312 -23.63 -29.78 -16.30
C THR A 312 -23.04 -28.68 -15.39
N GLY A 313 -21.82 -28.23 -15.66
CA GLY A 313 -21.18 -27.13 -14.95
C GLY A 313 -21.83 -25.79 -15.28
N SER A 314 -21.44 -24.73 -14.55
CA SER A 314 -21.93 -23.37 -14.83
C SER A 314 -21.25 -22.69 -16.01
N GLY A 315 -20.18 -23.29 -16.55
CA GLY A 315 -19.43 -22.73 -17.67
C GLY A 315 -18.60 -21.52 -17.22
N PHE A 316 -19.05 -20.32 -17.59
CA PHE A 316 -18.42 -19.05 -17.22
C PHE A 316 -19.43 -18.17 -16.49
N ASP A 317 -19.16 -17.81 -15.24
CA ASP A 317 -20.10 -16.97 -14.48
C ASP A 317 -19.91 -15.49 -14.86
N ASN A 318 -18.84 -14.85 -14.40
CA ASN A 318 -18.57 -13.42 -14.63
C ASN A 318 -17.41 -13.19 -15.61
N VAL A 319 -17.65 -12.39 -16.65
CA VAL A 319 -16.68 -12.07 -17.70
C VAL A 319 -16.37 -10.57 -17.74
N ASP A 320 -15.12 -10.21 -17.43
CA ASP A 320 -14.62 -8.83 -17.56
C ASP A 320 -13.82 -8.66 -18.85
N LEU A 321 -14.30 -7.82 -19.76
CA LEU A 321 -13.55 -7.39 -20.94
C LEU A 321 -12.77 -6.12 -20.56
N SER A 322 -11.59 -6.31 -19.97
CA SER A 322 -10.81 -5.21 -19.36
C SER A 322 -10.43 -4.12 -20.37
N GLY A 323 -10.18 -2.90 -19.87
CA GLY A 323 -9.68 -1.78 -20.69
C GLY A 323 -8.33 -2.02 -21.37
N LEU A 324 -7.64 -3.13 -21.05
CA LEU A 324 -6.37 -3.52 -21.66
C LEU A 324 -6.53 -4.26 -22.99
N ILE A 325 -7.74 -4.73 -23.33
CA ILE A 325 -7.98 -5.36 -24.63
C ILE A 325 -7.68 -4.33 -25.74
N PRO A 326 -6.78 -4.64 -26.69
CA PRO A 326 -6.46 -3.71 -27.76
C PRO A 326 -7.70 -3.36 -28.59
N ALA A 327 -7.83 -2.08 -28.97
CA ALA A 327 -8.87 -1.65 -29.91
C ALA A 327 -8.88 -2.52 -31.17
N ASN A 328 -10.06 -2.74 -31.73
CA ASN A 328 -10.36 -3.62 -32.87
C ASN A 328 -10.20 -5.14 -32.59
N SER A 329 -9.89 -5.53 -31.35
CA SER A 329 -9.90 -6.93 -30.96
C SER A 329 -11.31 -7.52 -31.04
N GLN A 330 -11.35 -8.84 -31.26
CA GLN A 330 -12.58 -9.62 -31.31
C GLN A 330 -12.67 -10.48 -30.05
N VAL A 331 -13.78 -10.37 -29.33
CA VAL A 331 -14.16 -11.29 -28.26
C VAL A 331 -15.37 -12.07 -28.74
N THR A 332 -15.31 -13.39 -28.68
CA THR A 332 -16.39 -14.26 -29.11
C THR A 332 -16.86 -15.09 -27.92
N LEU A 333 -18.17 -15.14 -27.73
CA LEU A 333 -18.84 -15.81 -26.63
C LEU A 333 -19.81 -16.85 -27.22
N ALA A 334 -19.75 -18.07 -26.71
CA ALA A 334 -20.60 -19.17 -27.14
C ALA A 334 -20.96 -20.06 -25.94
N GLY A 335 -22.00 -19.69 -25.18
CA GLY A 335 -22.33 -20.35 -23.92
C GLY A 335 -23.31 -19.54 -23.08
N THR A 336 -23.46 -19.94 -21.82
CA THR A 336 -24.24 -19.21 -20.81
C THR A 336 -23.30 -18.36 -19.96
N PHE A 337 -23.68 -17.10 -19.73
CA PHE A 337 -22.89 -16.14 -18.94
C PHE A 337 -23.81 -15.39 -17.98
N GLU A 338 -23.40 -15.23 -16.73
CA GLU A 338 -24.14 -14.43 -15.74
C GLU A 338 -23.93 -12.94 -16.02
N THR A 339 -22.68 -12.49 -16.06
CA THR A 339 -22.34 -11.09 -16.37
C THR A 339 -21.26 -11.00 -17.45
N VAL A 340 -21.39 -10.00 -18.32
CA VAL A 340 -20.35 -9.59 -19.27
C VAL A 340 -20.16 -8.09 -19.16
N ASP A 341 -19.11 -7.67 -18.47
CA ASP A 341 -18.76 -6.27 -18.26
C ASP A 341 -17.71 -5.82 -19.28
N VAL A 342 -18.05 -4.81 -20.07
CA VAL A 342 -17.20 -4.28 -21.14
C VAL A 342 -16.58 -2.96 -20.71
N TYR A 343 -15.29 -2.99 -20.43
CA TYR A 343 -14.46 -1.83 -20.11
C TYR A 343 -13.59 -1.37 -21.31
N ALA A 344 -13.30 -2.27 -22.25
CA ALA A 344 -12.52 -1.97 -23.45
C ALA A 344 -13.27 -1.10 -24.45
N ALA A 345 -12.62 -0.04 -24.94
CA ALA A 345 -13.15 0.77 -26.03
C ALA A 345 -12.82 0.17 -27.41
N ALA A 346 -13.70 0.42 -28.39
CA ALA A 346 -13.49 0.07 -29.79
C ALA A 346 -13.23 -1.43 -30.07
N ILE A 347 -13.78 -2.33 -29.26
CA ILE A 347 -13.71 -3.79 -29.52
C ILE A 347 -14.99 -4.30 -30.18
N GLN A 348 -14.94 -5.52 -30.71
CA GLN A 348 -16.12 -6.24 -31.20
C GLN A 348 -16.39 -7.46 -30.32
N VAL A 349 -17.56 -7.48 -29.70
CA VAL A 349 -18.10 -8.60 -28.93
C VAL A 349 -19.09 -9.36 -29.80
N ASN A 350 -18.92 -10.67 -29.94
CA ASN A 350 -19.78 -11.54 -30.74
C ASN A 350 -20.37 -12.64 -29.85
N LEU A 351 -21.67 -12.59 -29.56
CA LEU A 351 -22.40 -13.69 -28.94
C LEU A 351 -22.90 -14.61 -30.05
N ASN A 352 -22.18 -15.71 -30.29
CA ASN A 352 -22.46 -16.65 -31.37
C ASN A 352 -23.60 -17.62 -31.04
N SER A 353 -23.72 -18.03 -29.78
CA SER A 353 -24.75 -18.93 -29.27
C SER A 353 -24.87 -18.81 -27.76
N GLY A 354 -25.99 -19.28 -27.20
CA GLY A 354 -26.24 -19.29 -25.75
C GLY A 354 -26.86 -17.99 -25.24
N SER A 355 -26.65 -17.66 -23.98
CA SER A 355 -27.30 -16.53 -23.34
C SER A 355 -26.41 -15.76 -22.39
N ILE A 356 -26.62 -14.44 -22.33
CA ILE A 356 -26.02 -13.57 -21.30
C ILE A 356 -27.15 -13.01 -20.44
N GLN A 357 -27.05 -13.13 -19.12
CA GLN A 357 -28.04 -12.56 -18.21
C GLN A 357 -27.91 -11.03 -18.12
N GLU A 358 -26.70 -10.50 -17.96
CA GLU A 358 -26.45 -9.06 -18.04
C GLU A 358 -25.18 -8.75 -18.85
N LEU A 359 -25.29 -7.86 -19.85
CA LEU A 359 -24.16 -7.27 -20.54
C LEU A 359 -24.15 -5.77 -20.29
N GLN A 360 -23.08 -5.26 -19.70
CA GLN A 360 -22.89 -3.84 -19.46
C GLN A 360 -21.72 -3.29 -20.28
N VAL A 361 -21.95 -2.18 -20.97
CA VAL A 361 -20.89 -1.38 -21.58
C VAL A 361 -20.61 -0.20 -20.65
N ALA A 362 -19.43 -0.18 -20.04
CA ALA A 362 -19.01 0.85 -19.09
C ALA A 362 -18.82 2.23 -19.77
N PRO A 363 -18.87 3.36 -19.03
CA PRO A 363 -18.76 4.71 -19.60
C PRO A 363 -17.52 4.96 -20.49
N GLY A 364 -16.38 4.32 -20.18
CA GLY A 364 -15.14 4.42 -20.97
C GLY A 364 -15.10 3.56 -22.24
N ALA A 365 -16.02 2.60 -22.40
CA ALA A 365 -15.99 1.57 -23.44
C ALA A 365 -16.70 1.99 -24.75
N SER A 366 -16.47 3.22 -25.19
CA SER A 366 -17.10 3.77 -26.39
C SER A 366 -16.69 3.03 -27.67
N ASN A 367 -17.53 3.14 -28.70
CA ASN A 367 -17.35 2.51 -30.01
C ASN A 367 -17.34 0.96 -29.96
N THR A 368 -17.97 0.36 -28.95
CA THR A 368 -18.08 -1.09 -28.84
C THR A 368 -19.08 -1.64 -29.88
N GLY A 369 -18.64 -2.58 -30.70
CA GLY A 369 -19.52 -3.38 -31.54
C GLY A 369 -20.04 -4.60 -30.79
N ILE A 370 -21.34 -4.84 -30.81
CA ILE A 370 -21.97 -6.03 -30.22
C ILE A 370 -22.76 -6.74 -31.32
N ASN A 371 -22.51 -8.03 -31.53
CA ASN A 371 -23.25 -8.85 -32.48
C ASN A 371 -23.90 -10.02 -31.74
N ILE A 372 -25.21 -10.15 -31.85
CA ILE A 372 -26.00 -11.21 -31.22
C ILE A 372 -26.56 -12.11 -32.31
N SER A 373 -26.02 -13.33 -32.42
CA SER A 373 -26.42 -14.28 -33.46
C SER A 373 -27.85 -14.79 -33.28
N SER A 374 -28.47 -15.30 -34.35
CA SER A 374 -29.90 -15.67 -34.39
C SER A 374 -30.35 -16.73 -33.38
N GLY A 375 -29.42 -17.51 -32.82
CA GLY A 375 -29.67 -18.53 -31.80
C GLY A 375 -29.27 -18.11 -30.38
N ALA A 376 -28.93 -16.84 -30.17
CA ALA A 376 -28.49 -16.31 -28.90
C ALA A 376 -29.48 -15.30 -28.30
N SER A 377 -29.45 -15.13 -26.98
CA SER A 377 -30.32 -14.21 -26.27
C SER A 377 -29.57 -13.41 -25.20
N LEU A 378 -29.91 -12.14 -25.06
CA LEU A 378 -29.40 -11.27 -24.01
C LEU A 378 -30.56 -10.82 -23.12
N THR A 379 -30.54 -11.13 -21.82
CA THR A 379 -31.64 -10.78 -20.91
C THR A 379 -31.65 -9.29 -20.62
N THR A 380 -30.52 -8.72 -20.16
CA THR A 380 -30.36 -7.30 -19.88
C THR A 380 -29.14 -6.74 -20.61
N LEU A 381 -29.33 -5.65 -21.35
CA LEU A 381 -28.29 -4.86 -21.98
C LEU A 381 -28.22 -3.48 -21.32
N ILE A 382 -27.06 -3.07 -20.81
CA ILE A 382 -26.84 -1.74 -20.24
C ILE A 382 -25.79 -1.01 -21.08
N LEU A 383 -26.14 0.14 -21.64
CA LEU A 383 -25.25 0.97 -22.47
C LEU A 383 -24.94 2.30 -21.78
N ASN A 384 -23.78 2.38 -21.12
CA ASN A 384 -23.25 3.63 -20.56
C ASN A 384 -22.28 4.34 -21.52
N ALA A 385 -21.84 3.69 -22.60
CA ALA A 385 -21.08 4.30 -23.69
C ALA A 385 -21.66 3.97 -25.08
N VAL A 386 -21.27 4.75 -26.08
CA VAL A 386 -21.77 4.60 -27.46
C VAL A 386 -21.41 3.23 -27.99
N ALA A 387 -22.43 2.44 -28.37
CA ALA A 387 -22.26 1.08 -28.89
C ALA A 387 -23.14 0.80 -30.11
N ARG A 388 -22.68 -0.11 -30.97
CA ARG A 388 -23.40 -0.59 -32.15
C ARG A 388 -23.82 -2.06 -31.96
N VAL A 389 -25.10 -2.28 -31.69
CA VAL A 389 -25.69 -3.61 -31.49
C VAL A 389 -26.35 -4.10 -32.77
N THR A 390 -25.93 -5.29 -33.21
CA THR A 390 -26.29 -5.92 -34.49
C THR A 390 -26.55 -7.42 -34.32
N GLY A 391 -26.95 -8.09 -35.40
CA GLY A 391 -27.31 -9.51 -35.37
C GLY A 391 -28.82 -9.77 -35.49
N GLN A 392 -29.26 -10.96 -35.09
CA GLN A 392 -30.65 -11.44 -35.21
C GLN A 392 -31.17 -12.13 -33.93
N GLY A 393 -30.35 -12.20 -32.87
CA GLY A 393 -30.76 -12.76 -31.58
C GLY A 393 -31.70 -11.84 -30.79
N SER A 394 -32.23 -12.33 -29.69
CA SER A 394 -33.21 -11.58 -28.87
C SER A 394 -32.55 -10.73 -27.79
N ILE A 395 -33.16 -9.59 -27.49
CA ILE A 395 -32.78 -8.73 -26.35
C ILE A 395 -34.04 -8.57 -25.48
N GLY A 396 -33.93 -8.91 -24.19
CA GLY A 396 -34.99 -8.69 -23.20
C GLY A 396 -35.16 -7.22 -22.89
N THR A 397 -34.36 -6.70 -21.97
CA THR A 397 -34.37 -5.30 -21.54
C THR A 397 -33.13 -4.58 -22.05
N ALA A 398 -33.29 -3.40 -22.64
CA ALA A 398 -32.18 -2.50 -22.95
C ALA A 398 -32.29 -1.21 -22.12
N VAL A 399 -31.31 -0.97 -21.26
CA VAL A 399 -31.10 0.27 -20.51
C VAL A 399 -30.05 1.10 -21.24
N ILE A 400 -30.42 2.31 -21.66
CA ILE A 400 -29.54 3.16 -22.47
C ILE A 400 -29.37 4.48 -21.75
N ASN A 401 -28.13 4.82 -21.42
CA ASN A 401 -27.77 5.99 -20.63
C ASN A 401 -27.00 7.05 -21.45
N VAL A 402 -26.74 6.80 -22.73
CA VAL A 402 -25.91 7.63 -23.60
C VAL A 402 -26.54 7.82 -24.98
N SER A 403 -26.34 9.00 -25.58
CA SER A 403 -26.78 9.28 -26.95
C SER A 403 -25.83 8.70 -27.99
N GLY A 404 -26.37 8.29 -29.15
CA GLY A 404 -25.58 7.87 -30.32
C GLY A 404 -25.48 6.36 -30.52
N SER A 405 -25.93 5.55 -29.56
CA SER A 405 -25.99 4.10 -29.72
C SER A 405 -27.01 3.68 -30.79
N THR A 406 -26.75 2.54 -31.43
CA THR A 406 -27.66 1.94 -32.43
C THR A 406 -27.94 0.50 -32.08
N ILE A 407 -29.20 0.08 -32.11
CA ILE A 407 -29.63 -1.31 -31.90
C ILE A 407 -30.45 -1.75 -33.11
N THR A 408 -29.95 -2.75 -33.83
CA THR A 408 -30.62 -3.22 -35.06
C THR A 408 -31.85 -4.07 -34.74
N GLN A 409 -31.80 -4.84 -33.64
CA GLN A 409 -32.92 -5.62 -33.11
C GLN A 409 -33.87 -4.71 -32.31
N THR A 410 -35.11 -5.14 -32.13
CA THR A 410 -36.05 -4.48 -31.23
C THR A 410 -36.02 -5.21 -29.87
N PRO A 411 -35.53 -4.59 -28.78
CA PRO A 411 -35.63 -5.18 -27.44
C PRO A 411 -37.08 -5.30 -26.97
N ASN A 412 -37.38 -6.27 -26.08
CA ASN A 412 -38.72 -6.42 -25.49
C ASN A 412 -39.10 -5.20 -24.64
N HIS A 413 -38.16 -4.68 -23.86
CA HIS A 413 -38.30 -3.49 -23.03
C HIS A 413 -37.13 -2.54 -23.24
N VAL A 414 -37.41 -1.23 -23.25
CA VAL A 414 -36.38 -0.20 -23.41
C VAL A 414 -36.56 0.86 -22.33
N THR A 415 -35.51 1.07 -21.54
CA THR A 415 -35.39 2.14 -20.56
C THR A 415 -34.33 3.13 -21.06
N ARG A 416 -34.65 4.43 -21.03
CA ARG A 416 -33.77 5.50 -21.53
C ARG A 416 -33.57 6.55 -20.46
N ALA A 417 -32.35 7.05 -20.30
CA ALA A 417 -32.10 8.28 -19.56
C ALA A 417 -32.75 9.48 -20.27
N ASP A 418 -33.00 10.56 -19.53
CA ASP A 418 -33.67 11.75 -20.06
C ASP A 418 -32.83 12.41 -21.18
N ASN A 419 -33.53 12.92 -22.21
CA ASN A 419 -32.94 13.70 -23.32
C ASN A 419 -31.89 12.98 -24.19
N ILE A 420 -31.85 11.65 -24.22
CA ILE A 420 -30.92 10.92 -25.09
C ILE A 420 -31.52 10.51 -26.45
N SER A 421 -30.67 10.46 -27.48
CA SER A 421 -31.02 9.99 -28.83
C SER A 421 -30.43 8.61 -29.11
N VAL A 422 -31.28 7.63 -29.46
CA VAL A 422 -30.90 6.25 -29.80
C VAL A 422 -31.66 5.76 -31.03
N THR A 423 -31.00 5.02 -31.91
CA THR A 423 -31.65 4.42 -33.09
C THR A 423 -31.99 2.95 -32.82
N ILE A 424 -33.26 2.57 -32.95
CA ILE A 424 -33.75 1.19 -32.78
C ILE A 424 -34.57 0.78 -34.02
N GLY A 425 -34.09 -0.23 -34.77
CA GLY A 425 -34.77 -0.87 -35.91
C GLY A 425 -34.58 -0.27 -37.35
N SER A 426 -33.96 -1.06 -38.26
CA SER A 426 -33.88 -1.03 -39.78
C SER A 426 -33.00 0.00 -40.56
N PRO A 427 -32.51 -0.28 -41.83
CA PRO A 427 -32.36 -1.53 -42.61
C PRO A 427 -30.89 -1.91 -42.94
N ALA A 428 -30.65 -3.14 -43.45
CA ALA A 428 -29.33 -3.64 -43.90
C ALA A 428 -28.73 -2.80 -45.06
N PRO A 429 -27.42 -2.50 -45.07
CA PRO A 429 -26.75 -1.95 -46.25
C PRO A 429 -26.30 -3.07 -47.20
N ASN A 430 -26.66 -2.92 -48.46
CA ASN A 430 -26.10 -3.65 -49.60
C ASN A 430 -24.56 -3.60 -49.61
N GLY A 431 -23.91 -4.77 -49.64
CA GLY A 431 -22.68 -4.99 -50.43
C GLY A 431 -21.33 -4.49 -49.91
N GLY A 432 -21.18 -4.09 -48.64
CA GLY A 432 -19.87 -3.82 -48.01
C GLY A 432 -19.49 -4.91 -47.01
N ASN A 433 -18.24 -5.38 -47.02
CA ASN A 433 -17.73 -6.34 -46.03
C ASN A 433 -17.95 -5.78 -44.60
N PRO A 434 -18.76 -6.41 -43.72
CA PRO A 434 -19.11 -5.85 -42.40
C PRO A 434 -17.98 -5.94 -41.35
N ASN A 435 -16.84 -6.56 -41.70
CA ASN A 435 -15.83 -7.03 -40.75
C ASN A 435 -14.60 -6.13 -40.57
N SER A 436 -14.70 -4.81 -40.79
CA SER A 436 -13.56 -3.94 -40.56
C SER A 436 -14.00 -2.54 -40.15
N VAL A 437 -13.98 -2.28 -38.84
CA VAL A 437 -13.73 -0.93 -38.34
C VAL A 437 -12.25 -0.68 -38.59
N THR A 438 -11.94 0.07 -39.65
CA THR A 438 -10.59 0.56 -39.95
C THR A 438 -10.63 2.08 -39.91
N GLU A 439 -10.90 2.63 -38.73
CA GLU A 439 -10.50 4.00 -38.44
C GLU A 439 -9.58 3.98 -37.22
N ILE A 440 -8.37 4.49 -37.45
CA ILE A 440 -7.29 4.63 -36.48
C ILE A 440 -7.79 5.48 -35.31
N VAL A 441 -7.74 4.96 -34.08
CA VAL A 441 -8.06 5.74 -32.87
C VAL A 441 -6.80 6.52 -32.48
N TYR A 442 -6.67 7.73 -33.02
CA TYR A 442 -5.81 8.78 -32.47
C TYR A 442 -6.66 9.63 -31.50
N GLY A 443 -6.08 10.06 -30.38
CA GLY A 443 -6.77 10.90 -29.39
C GLY A 443 -6.14 10.80 -28.01
N PHE A 444 -6.75 11.48 -27.05
CA PHE A 444 -6.28 11.47 -25.66
C PHE A 444 -7.40 11.69 -24.65
N GLU A 445 -7.19 11.26 -23.42
CA GLU A 445 -8.10 11.47 -22.29
C GLU A 445 -7.40 11.88 -21.00
N GLY A 446 -8.17 12.47 -20.10
CA GLY A 446 -7.75 12.88 -18.77
C GLY A 446 -8.93 13.29 -17.89
N THR A 447 -8.63 13.73 -16.68
CA THR A 447 -9.58 14.15 -15.65
C THR A 447 -9.29 15.57 -15.20
N ILE A 448 -10.34 16.37 -15.00
CA ILE A 448 -10.26 17.72 -14.46
C ILE A 448 -10.83 17.75 -13.04
N THR A 449 -9.99 18.11 -12.07
CA THR A 449 -10.38 18.33 -10.68
C THR A 449 -10.20 19.80 -10.29
N ASP A 450 -10.83 20.24 -9.20
CA ASP A 450 -10.52 21.54 -8.60
C ASP A 450 -9.46 21.44 -7.50
N VAL A 451 -9.12 22.58 -6.89
CA VAL A 451 -8.12 22.69 -5.82
C VAL A 451 -8.38 21.78 -4.61
N ASN A 452 -9.63 21.36 -4.39
CA ASN A 452 -10.00 20.43 -3.32
C ASN A 452 -10.05 18.97 -3.80
N HIS A 453 -9.41 18.68 -4.95
CA HIS A 453 -9.41 17.39 -5.62
C HIS A 453 -10.82 16.88 -5.97
N GLN A 454 -11.81 17.77 -6.08
CA GLN A 454 -13.16 17.39 -6.46
C GLN A 454 -13.30 17.41 -7.99
N PRO A 455 -13.97 16.41 -8.59
CA PRO A 455 -14.18 16.37 -10.03
C PRO A 455 -15.00 17.57 -10.52
N VAL A 456 -14.59 18.18 -11.63
CA VAL A 456 -15.28 19.36 -12.18
C VAL A 456 -16.09 18.95 -13.40
N ALA A 457 -17.37 18.67 -13.18
CA ALA A 457 -18.33 18.34 -14.23
C ALA A 457 -18.70 19.51 -15.14
N ASP A 458 -19.20 19.25 -16.34
CA ASP A 458 -19.71 20.28 -17.28
C ASP A 458 -18.70 21.40 -17.63
N LEU A 459 -17.40 21.12 -17.50
CA LEU A 459 -16.34 22.04 -17.87
C LEU A 459 -16.02 21.88 -19.36
N THR A 460 -16.03 22.99 -20.11
CA THR A 460 -15.70 22.95 -21.53
C THR A 460 -14.19 23.07 -21.72
N ILE A 461 -13.59 22.17 -22.51
CA ILE A 461 -12.18 22.25 -22.89
C ILE A 461 -12.06 22.52 -24.39
N GLN A 462 -11.42 23.63 -24.76
CA GLN A 462 -11.21 24.04 -26.14
C GLN A 462 -9.75 23.79 -26.56
N PHE A 463 -9.53 22.72 -27.34
CA PHE A 463 -8.20 22.32 -27.79
C PHE A 463 -7.76 23.06 -29.04
N ARG A 464 -6.52 23.56 -29.03
CA ARG A 464 -5.83 24.16 -30.18
C ARG A 464 -4.52 23.42 -30.42
N LYS A 465 -4.19 23.17 -31.68
CA LYS A 465 -2.96 22.43 -32.05
C LYS A 465 -1.72 23.28 -31.74
N GLY A 466 -0.73 22.68 -31.09
CA GLY A 466 0.54 23.28 -30.64
C GLY A 466 0.67 23.37 -29.12
N LEU A 467 1.89 23.17 -28.61
CA LEU A 467 2.24 23.39 -27.19
C LEU A 467 2.20 24.89 -26.87
N GLY A 468 1.52 25.28 -25.78
CA GLY A 468 1.37 26.67 -25.35
C GLY A 468 0.47 27.55 -26.24
N ASN A 469 -0.25 26.98 -27.22
CA ASN A 469 -1.02 27.75 -28.18
C ASN A 469 -2.42 28.14 -27.65
N THR A 470 -2.58 29.39 -27.21
CA THR A 470 -3.82 29.89 -26.60
C THR A 470 -4.72 30.69 -27.53
N THR A 471 -4.31 30.94 -28.78
CA THR A 471 -5.08 31.73 -29.77
C THR A 471 -5.25 30.99 -31.11
N GLY A 472 -6.19 31.44 -31.94
CA GLY A 472 -6.46 30.83 -33.25
C GLY A 472 -7.55 29.75 -33.24
N ALA A 473 -7.58 28.93 -34.31
CA ALA A 473 -8.66 28.00 -34.60
C ALA A 473 -8.72 26.82 -33.61
N ILE A 474 -9.91 26.55 -33.08
CA ILE A 474 -10.18 25.41 -32.20
C ILE A 474 -10.17 24.13 -33.04
N SER A 475 -9.31 23.18 -32.65
CA SER A 475 -9.17 21.87 -33.29
C SER A 475 -10.19 20.86 -32.78
N GLY A 476 -10.67 21.00 -31.55
CA GLY A 476 -11.85 20.32 -31.04
C GLY A 476 -12.28 20.85 -29.68
N THR A 477 -13.52 20.54 -29.30
CA THR A 477 -14.11 20.94 -28.02
C THR A 477 -14.70 19.70 -27.36
N VAL A 478 -14.43 19.53 -26.08
CA VAL A 478 -14.98 18.45 -25.25
C VAL A 478 -15.57 19.05 -23.98
N VAL A 479 -16.40 18.28 -23.30
CA VAL A 479 -16.99 18.65 -22.02
C VAL A 479 -16.72 17.52 -21.04
N THR A 480 -16.33 17.86 -19.82
CA THR A 480 -16.09 16.87 -18.76
C THR A 480 -17.39 16.25 -18.26
N ASP A 481 -17.35 14.97 -17.92
CA ASP A 481 -18.47 14.25 -17.31
C ASP A 481 -18.60 14.53 -15.79
N ILE A 482 -19.51 13.83 -15.10
CA ILE A 482 -19.75 14.01 -13.65
C ILE A 482 -18.50 13.74 -12.79
N ASN A 483 -17.57 12.93 -13.28
CA ASN A 483 -16.31 12.58 -12.62
C ASN A 483 -15.15 13.47 -13.10
N GLY A 484 -15.42 14.52 -13.87
CA GLY A 484 -14.39 15.40 -14.43
C GLY A 484 -13.64 14.78 -15.62
N HIS A 485 -14.02 13.59 -16.09
CA HIS A 485 -13.33 12.89 -17.17
C HIS A 485 -13.67 13.46 -18.53
N TYR A 486 -12.71 13.48 -19.45
CA TYR A 486 -12.94 13.84 -20.85
C TYR A 486 -12.13 12.97 -21.81
N PHE A 487 -12.64 12.82 -23.04
CA PHE A 487 -11.90 12.23 -24.16
C PHE A 487 -11.97 13.13 -25.39
N ALA A 488 -10.82 13.43 -26.00
CA ALA A 488 -10.70 14.20 -27.23
C ALA A 488 -10.15 13.34 -28.38
N SER A 489 -10.99 13.11 -29.38
CA SER A 489 -10.59 12.47 -30.65
C SER A 489 -10.05 13.52 -31.63
N LEU A 490 -8.75 13.77 -31.56
CA LEU A 490 -8.06 14.79 -32.36
C LEU A 490 -6.90 14.19 -33.13
N SER A 491 -6.69 14.62 -34.38
CA SER A 491 -5.60 14.13 -35.25
C SER A 491 -4.24 14.13 -34.53
N PRO A 492 -3.28 13.27 -34.91
CA PRO A 492 -1.99 13.21 -34.23
C PRO A 492 -1.29 14.57 -34.12
N GLY A 493 -0.76 14.86 -32.94
CA GLY A 493 -0.13 16.12 -32.58
C GLY A 493 -0.29 16.49 -31.10
N ILE A 494 0.41 17.53 -30.68
CA ILE A 494 0.31 18.13 -29.34
C ILE A 494 -0.73 19.24 -29.37
N TYR A 495 -1.52 19.35 -28.32
CA TYR A 495 -2.61 20.32 -28.16
C TYR A 495 -2.52 21.03 -26.81
N THR A 496 -2.97 22.28 -26.80
CA THR A 496 -3.23 23.07 -25.59
C THR A 496 -4.74 23.23 -25.46
N GLY A 497 -5.32 22.70 -24.38
CA GLY A 497 -6.73 22.76 -24.04
C GLY A 497 -7.02 23.91 -23.09
N GLN A 498 -7.85 24.86 -23.47
CA GLN A 498 -8.31 25.93 -22.60
C GLN A 498 -9.50 25.47 -21.78
N LEU A 499 -9.40 25.50 -20.45
CA LEU A 499 -10.49 25.14 -19.54
C LEU A 499 -11.43 26.35 -19.38
N VAL A 500 -12.71 26.15 -19.68
CA VAL A 500 -13.73 27.21 -19.70
C VAL A 500 -14.96 26.76 -18.91
N LYS A 501 -15.17 27.38 -17.75
CA LYS A 501 -16.38 27.21 -16.93
C LYS A 501 -16.62 28.49 -16.11
N ALA A 502 -17.88 28.88 -15.95
CA ALA A 502 -18.25 30.01 -15.09
C ALA A 502 -17.88 29.70 -13.62
N GLY A 503 -17.35 30.69 -12.89
CA GLY A 503 -16.86 30.52 -11.52
C GLY A 503 -15.42 30.02 -11.41
N TYR A 504 -14.73 29.82 -12.55
CA TYR A 504 -13.34 29.38 -12.61
C TYR A 504 -12.50 30.40 -13.40
N ILE A 505 -11.24 30.56 -13.00
CA ILE A 505 -10.25 31.28 -13.81
C ILE A 505 -9.84 30.42 -15.00
N THR A 506 -9.37 31.06 -16.08
CA THR A 506 -8.93 30.32 -17.27
C THR A 506 -7.58 29.65 -17.00
N THR A 507 -7.58 28.32 -16.95
CA THR A 507 -6.36 27.48 -16.91
C THR A 507 -6.26 26.62 -18.17
N TYR A 508 -5.17 25.86 -18.31
CA TYR A 508 -4.87 25.08 -19.51
C TYR A 508 -4.42 23.66 -19.18
N VAL A 509 -4.70 22.73 -20.09
CA VAL A 509 -4.18 21.35 -20.08
C VAL A 509 -3.35 21.11 -21.34
N ILE A 510 -2.21 20.44 -21.22
CA ILE A 510 -1.42 20.00 -22.37
C ILE A 510 -1.75 18.53 -22.65
N ALA A 511 -2.03 18.22 -23.91
CA ALA A 511 -2.38 16.86 -24.29
C ALA A 511 -1.76 16.43 -25.62
N ALA A 512 -1.30 15.18 -25.70
CA ALA A 512 -0.71 14.63 -26.92
C ALA A 512 -1.56 13.50 -27.52
N SER A 513 -1.95 13.67 -28.79
CA SER A 513 -2.58 12.61 -29.60
C SER A 513 -1.52 11.90 -30.44
N LEU A 514 -1.40 10.59 -30.29
CA LEU A 514 -0.43 9.76 -31.02
C LEU A 514 -1.08 9.12 -32.26
N THR A 515 -0.25 8.65 -33.19
CA THR A 515 -0.68 8.10 -34.49
C THR A 515 -1.37 6.75 -34.43
N ASP A 516 -1.13 6.00 -33.37
CA ASP A 516 -1.42 4.58 -33.23
C ASP A 516 -1.78 4.20 -31.78
N TYR A 517 -1.89 5.19 -30.90
CA TYR A 517 -2.14 5.00 -29.48
C TYR A 517 -3.03 6.11 -28.93
N LYS A 518 -4.00 5.73 -28.09
CA LYS A 518 -4.80 6.67 -27.29
C LYS A 518 -4.01 7.01 -26.03
N ASN A 519 -3.61 8.27 -25.90
CA ASN A 519 -2.87 8.71 -24.73
C ASN A 519 -3.79 8.95 -23.53
N THR A 520 -3.41 8.52 -22.34
CA THR A 520 -4.21 8.65 -21.12
C THR A 520 -3.51 9.57 -20.11
N LEU A 521 -4.15 9.87 -18.98
CA LEU A 521 -3.58 10.67 -17.89
C LEU A 521 -3.17 12.10 -18.33
N GLN A 522 -3.95 12.71 -19.22
CA GLN A 522 -3.76 14.12 -19.60
C GLN A 522 -4.59 15.00 -18.64
N ASP A 523 -4.28 14.93 -17.35
CA ASP A 523 -5.07 15.53 -16.27
C ASP A 523 -4.72 17.02 -16.06
N ALA A 524 -5.62 17.79 -15.45
CA ALA A 524 -5.33 19.18 -15.05
C ALA A 524 -6.24 19.70 -13.93
N THR A 525 -5.80 20.73 -13.22
CA THR A 525 -6.58 21.39 -12.15
C THR A 525 -7.31 22.64 -12.68
N ALA A 526 -8.60 22.74 -12.38
CA ALA A 526 -9.42 23.93 -12.58
C ALA A 526 -9.43 24.79 -11.31
N ILE A 527 -9.10 26.07 -11.44
CA ILE A 527 -8.99 26.97 -10.30
C ILE A 527 -10.24 27.83 -10.17
N ARG A 528 -10.86 27.80 -8.99
CA ARG A 528 -12.07 28.59 -8.67
C ARG A 528 -11.69 30.08 -8.53
N ILE A 529 -12.58 30.96 -8.96
CA ILE A 529 -12.46 32.40 -8.68
C ILE A 529 -12.56 32.61 -7.16
N PRO A 530 -11.72 33.46 -6.53
CA PRO A 530 -11.85 33.75 -5.10
C PRO A 530 -13.22 34.36 -4.77
N ALA A 531 -13.69 34.16 -3.54
CA ALA A 531 -14.91 34.82 -3.06
C ALA A 531 -14.72 36.35 -3.01
N ALA A 532 -15.83 37.09 -2.90
CA ALA A 532 -15.86 38.56 -3.07
C ALA A 532 -14.90 39.33 -2.12
N ASP A 533 -14.57 38.78 -0.96
CA ASP A 533 -13.68 39.33 0.05
C ASP A 533 -12.30 38.64 0.11
N GLU A 534 -12.08 37.60 -0.69
CA GLU A 534 -10.81 36.87 -0.76
C GLU A 534 -9.82 37.51 -1.76
N ILE A 535 -8.55 37.14 -1.62
CA ILE A 535 -7.50 37.41 -2.60
C ILE A 535 -6.83 36.09 -2.92
N ARG A 536 -6.78 35.70 -4.19
CA ARG A 536 -6.08 34.48 -4.64
C ARG A 536 -4.84 34.88 -5.43
N ILE A 537 -3.74 34.23 -5.12
CA ILE A 537 -2.46 34.37 -5.81
C ILE A 537 -2.20 33.04 -6.50
N VAL A 538 -2.04 33.07 -7.81
CA VAL A 538 -1.85 31.89 -8.66
C VAL A 538 -0.45 31.96 -9.26
N LEU A 539 0.37 30.96 -8.96
CA LEU A 539 1.68 30.76 -9.55
C LEU A 539 1.59 29.67 -10.62
N THR A 540 2.16 29.91 -11.79
CA THR A 540 2.29 28.94 -12.89
C THR A 540 3.68 29.07 -13.49
N TRP A 541 4.27 28.00 -14.02
CA TRP A 541 5.60 28.02 -14.64
C TRP A 541 5.69 27.05 -15.83
N ASP A 542 6.81 27.08 -16.55
CA ASP A 542 7.12 26.15 -17.64
C ASP A 542 7.67 24.82 -17.07
N LEU A 543 8.24 23.96 -17.93
CA LEU A 543 8.71 22.61 -17.54
C LEU A 543 9.76 22.57 -16.43
N LEU A 544 10.56 23.62 -16.30
CA LEU A 544 11.70 23.65 -15.39
C LEU A 544 11.75 25.01 -14.70
N PRO A 545 12.05 25.10 -13.39
CA PRO A 545 12.23 23.97 -12.46
C PRO A 545 10.91 23.22 -12.24
N LEU A 546 11.00 21.99 -11.74
CA LEU A 546 9.83 21.13 -11.54
C LEU A 546 8.93 21.58 -10.39
N ASP A 547 9.48 22.38 -9.46
CA ASP A 547 8.84 22.72 -8.20
C ASP A 547 9.29 24.12 -7.78
N GLU A 548 8.35 25.07 -7.79
CA GLU A 548 8.51 26.43 -7.30
C GLU A 548 7.49 26.64 -6.17
N ASP A 549 7.96 26.93 -4.95
CA ASP A 549 7.10 27.05 -3.77
C ASP A 549 6.64 28.49 -3.54
N SER A 550 5.34 28.68 -3.31
CA SER A 550 4.77 29.95 -2.92
C SER A 550 4.85 30.18 -1.41
N HIS A 551 5.29 31.39 -1.05
CA HIS A 551 5.41 31.81 0.34
C HIS A 551 4.65 33.11 0.55
N LEU A 552 3.74 33.12 1.52
CA LEU A 552 3.00 34.31 1.93
C LEU A 552 3.26 34.60 3.41
N VAL A 553 3.80 35.79 3.67
CA VAL A 553 3.94 36.34 5.02
C VAL A 553 2.96 37.49 5.16
N GLY A 554 2.12 37.45 6.19
CA GLY A 554 1.08 38.46 6.40
C GLY A 554 0.95 38.90 7.87
N PRO A 555 0.21 39.99 8.11
CA PRO A 555 0.02 40.53 9.45
C PRO A 555 -0.87 39.62 10.32
N ALA A 556 -0.47 39.44 11.57
CA ALA A 556 -1.22 38.77 12.63
C ALA A 556 -1.53 39.74 13.79
N ALA A 557 -2.29 39.30 14.78
CA ALA A 557 -2.59 40.11 15.96
C ALA A 557 -1.31 40.52 16.74
N ASN A 558 -1.41 41.56 17.57
CA ASN A 558 -0.32 42.01 18.47
C ASN A 558 1.00 42.38 17.78
N ASN A 559 0.95 42.93 16.55
CA ASN A 559 2.13 43.27 15.73
C ASN A 559 3.03 42.07 15.41
N LYS A 560 2.45 40.87 15.35
CA LYS A 560 3.12 39.64 14.89
C LYS A 560 2.82 39.36 13.42
N PHE A 561 3.41 38.29 12.91
CA PHE A 561 3.22 37.80 11.55
C PHE A 561 2.75 36.35 11.54
N PHE A 562 2.06 35.98 10.48
CA PHE A 562 1.90 34.58 10.08
C PHE A 562 2.74 34.31 8.84
N HIS A 563 3.06 33.04 8.60
CA HIS A 563 3.72 32.60 7.38
C HIS A 563 3.06 31.31 6.89
N THR A 564 2.39 31.38 5.73
CA THR A 564 1.86 30.19 5.06
C THR A 564 2.84 29.70 4.00
N TRP A 565 3.18 28.41 4.08
CA TRP A 565 4.04 27.66 3.15
C TRP A 565 3.80 26.15 3.34
N TYR A 566 4.43 25.31 2.53
CA TYR A 566 4.25 23.84 2.55
C TYR A 566 4.09 23.20 3.95
N ALA A 567 4.96 23.52 4.92
CA ALA A 567 4.93 22.87 6.23
C ALA A 567 3.94 23.49 7.23
N ASP A 568 3.48 24.71 6.97
CA ASP A 568 2.46 25.42 7.76
C ASP A 568 1.49 26.07 6.77
N ASN A 569 0.65 25.24 6.16
CA ASN A 569 -0.14 25.59 4.98
C ASN A 569 -1.43 26.35 5.31
N GLU A 570 -1.74 26.60 6.59
CA GLU A 570 -2.93 27.32 7.04
C GLU A 570 -2.62 28.23 8.23
N TYR A 571 -3.05 29.48 8.17
CA TYR A 571 -3.09 30.36 9.34
C TYR A 571 -4.53 30.53 9.84
N THR A 572 -4.81 30.00 11.04
CA THR A 572 -6.10 30.10 11.72
C THR A 572 -5.99 30.87 13.03
N LYS A 573 -6.93 31.77 13.32
CA LYS A 573 -7.03 32.42 14.64
C LYS A 573 -8.47 32.42 15.15
N ASN A 574 -8.67 31.98 16.40
CA ASN A 574 -10.01 31.83 17.00
C ASN A 574 -10.96 30.99 16.11
N ASN A 575 -10.45 29.89 15.55
CA ASN A 575 -11.17 28.99 14.66
C ASN A 575 -11.67 29.64 13.35
N VAL A 576 -11.05 30.74 12.92
CA VAL A 576 -11.29 31.39 11.64
C VAL A 576 -10.04 31.26 10.79
N LEU A 577 -10.18 30.75 9.56
CA LEU A 577 -9.09 30.66 8.58
C LEU A 577 -8.83 32.04 7.95
N TYR A 578 -7.59 32.50 8.00
CA TYR A 578 -7.17 33.80 7.48
C TYR A 578 -6.41 33.69 6.15
N ALA A 579 -5.55 32.69 6.01
CA ALA A 579 -4.82 32.42 4.78
C ALA A 579 -4.45 30.93 4.71
N ASP A 580 -4.32 30.41 3.50
CA ASP A 580 -3.92 29.04 3.22
C ASP A 580 -3.18 28.92 1.88
N LEU A 581 -2.27 27.93 1.82
CA LEU A 581 -1.75 27.37 0.58
C LEU A 581 -2.76 26.29 0.13
N ASP A 582 -3.77 26.69 -0.63
CA ASP A 582 -4.95 25.87 -0.88
C ASP A 582 -4.81 24.89 -2.06
N HIS A 583 -3.77 25.06 -2.88
CA HIS A 583 -3.32 24.04 -3.82
C HIS A 583 -1.80 24.11 -3.96
N ASP A 584 -1.14 23.03 -3.54
CA ASP A 584 0.30 22.86 -3.62
C ASP A 584 0.64 21.84 -4.74
N ASP A 585 1.13 22.34 -5.89
CA ASP A 585 1.50 21.50 -7.04
C ASP A 585 3.00 21.24 -7.08
N THR A 586 3.38 20.04 -6.66
CA THR A 586 4.78 19.57 -6.58
C THR A 586 5.19 18.67 -7.75
N ASN A 587 4.28 18.36 -8.69
CA ASN A 587 4.49 17.31 -9.69
C ASN A 587 4.17 17.75 -11.13
N SER A 588 3.73 18.99 -11.34
CA SER A 588 3.33 19.55 -12.64
C SER A 588 3.79 21.01 -12.80
N TYR A 589 3.36 21.67 -13.87
CA TYR A 589 3.73 23.03 -14.30
C TYR A 589 2.97 24.14 -13.53
N GLY A 590 2.48 23.81 -12.34
CA GLY A 590 1.42 24.55 -11.65
C GLY A 590 0.01 24.28 -12.24
N PRO A 591 -1.02 24.99 -11.75
CA PRO A 591 -0.91 26.14 -10.86
C PRO A 591 -0.74 25.78 -9.38
N GLU A 592 0.11 26.49 -8.67
CA GLU A 592 0.08 26.57 -7.21
C GLU A 592 -0.79 27.76 -6.78
N THR A 593 -1.65 27.59 -5.77
CA THR A 593 -2.53 28.67 -5.30
C THR A 593 -2.43 28.94 -3.82
N THR A 594 -2.17 30.20 -3.47
CA THR A 594 -2.26 30.73 -2.12
C THR A 594 -3.48 31.65 -2.04
N THR A 595 -4.33 31.46 -1.03
CA THR A 595 -5.52 32.29 -0.84
C THR A 595 -5.48 33.02 0.51
N ILE A 596 -5.65 34.34 0.48
CA ILE A 596 -5.99 35.14 1.65
C ILE A 596 -7.50 35.08 1.82
N ARG A 597 -7.94 34.23 2.75
CA ARG A 597 -9.35 33.98 3.09
C ARG A 597 -9.98 35.16 3.82
N LYS A 598 -9.20 35.84 4.68
CA LYS A 598 -9.66 36.99 5.45
C LYS A 598 -8.59 38.07 5.55
N ARG A 599 -8.96 39.28 5.15
CA ARG A 599 -8.06 40.44 5.13
C ARG A 599 -7.81 40.99 6.52
N VAL A 600 -6.56 41.33 6.77
CA VAL A 600 -6.09 42.09 7.94
C VAL A 600 -5.30 43.28 7.41
N ASP A 601 -5.61 44.48 7.89
CA ASP A 601 -4.90 45.68 7.45
C ASP A 601 -3.40 45.55 7.78
N GLY A 602 -2.56 45.83 6.79
CA GLY A 602 -1.13 45.65 6.91
C GLY A 602 -0.46 45.26 5.59
N THR A 603 0.79 44.82 5.68
CA THR A 603 1.59 44.46 4.51
C THR A 603 1.71 42.95 4.40
N TYR A 604 1.27 42.42 3.26
CA TYR A 604 1.49 41.04 2.83
C TYR A 604 2.69 40.99 1.90
N THR A 605 3.59 40.04 2.12
CA THR A 605 4.77 39.82 1.28
C THR A 605 4.62 38.47 0.61
N PHE A 606 4.66 38.46 -0.72
CA PHE A 606 4.60 37.24 -1.52
C PHE A 606 5.91 37.05 -2.28
N TYR A 607 6.49 35.87 -2.13
CA TYR A 607 7.72 35.49 -2.82
C TYR A 607 7.70 34.01 -3.17
N ILE A 608 8.46 33.66 -4.20
CA ILE A 608 8.62 32.29 -4.66
C ILE A 608 10.00 31.77 -4.26
N VAL A 609 10.08 30.52 -3.86
CA VAL A 609 11.32 29.81 -3.55
C VAL A 609 11.54 28.73 -4.59
N ASN A 610 12.72 28.72 -5.22
CA ASN A 610 13.13 27.58 -6.04
C ASN A 610 13.67 26.48 -5.12
N PHE A 611 12.77 25.65 -4.60
CA PHE A 611 13.12 24.53 -3.72
C PHE A 611 13.90 23.44 -4.44
N SER A 612 13.59 23.21 -5.72
CA SER A 612 14.36 22.34 -6.61
C SER A 612 15.83 22.75 -6.74
N GLY A 613 16.14 24.02 -6.45
CA GLY A 613 17.44 24.64 -6.71
C GLY A 613 17.70 24.79 -8.22
N ASN A 614 18.86 25.36 -8.57
CA ASN A 614 19.18 25.68 -9.98
C ASN A 614 19.56 24.45 -10.87
N GLY A 615 19.37 23.23 -10.36
CA GLY A 615 19.76 21.99 -11.04
C GLY A 615 21.28 21.79 -11.20
N GLN A 616 21.70 20.61 -11.68
CA GLN A 616 23.12 20.26 -11.89
C GLN A 616 23.78 21.09 -13.01
N ALA A 617 23.00 21.59 -13.97
CA ALA A 617 23.48 22.33 -15.14
C ALA A 617 23.25 23.85 -15.07
N GLY A 618 22.63 24.36 -13.99
CA GLY A 618 22.23 25.79 -13.92
C GLY A 618 21.11 26.14 -14.90
N LEU A 619 20.27 25.16 -15.28
CA LEU A 619 19.17 25.33 -16.24
C LEU A 619 17.81 25.43 -15.55
N ASP A 620 17.68 24.94 -14.32
CA ASP A 620 16.43 24.88 -13.56
C ASP A 620 16.28 26.14 -12.68
N THR A 621 16.50 27.30 -13.29
CA THR A 621 16.59 28.58 -12.58
C THR A 621 15.25 29.32 -12.64
N LEU A 622 14.92 30.12 -11.61
CA LEU A 622 13.75 31.00 -11.65
C LEU A 622 13.75 31.88 -12.92
N SER A 623 14.91 32.43 -13.31
CA SER A 623 14.99 33.26 -14.51
C SER A 623 14.68 32.55 -15.83
N ALA A 624 14.72 31.22 -15.85
CA ALA A 624 14.45 30.39 -17.01
C ALA A 624 13.09 29.70 -16.94
N SER A 625 12.33 29.91 -15.85
CA SER A 625 11.14 29.12 -15.58
C SER A 625 9.89 29.54 -16.30
N GLY A 626 9.90 30.71 -16.95
CA GLY A 626 8.66 31.27 -17.50
C GLY A 626 7.60 31.54 -16.43
N ALA A 627 7.98 31.52 -15.14
CA ALA A 627 7.04 31.65 -14.05
C ALA A 627 6.25 32.95 -14.12
N LYS A 628 4.96 32.82 -13.85
CA LYS A 628 3.96 33.87 -13.92
C LYS A 628 3.13 33.82 -12.65
N VAL A 629 3.04 34.97 -11.98
CA VAL A 629 2.19 35.17 -10.81
C VAL A 629 1.01 36.06 -11.20
N GLU A 630 -0.19 35.58 -10.95
CA GLU A 630 -1.45 36.28 -11.20
C GLU A 630 -2.21 36.48 -9.88
N VAL A 631 -2.56 37.74 -9.58
CA VAL A 631 -3.30 38.10 -8.37
C VAL A 631 -4.75 38.39 -8.75
N TYR A 632 -5.68 37.65 -8.18
CA TYR A 632 -7.12 37.80 -8.31
C TYR A 632 -7.70 38.35 -7.02
N ASN A 633 -8.59 39.33 -7.12
CA ASN A 633 -9.16 40.02 -5.96
C ASN A 633 -10.68 40.04 -6.06
N GLY A 634 -11.36 39.46 -5.09
CA GLY A 634 -12.80 39.30 -5.12
C GLY A 634 -13.29 38.37 -6.24
N ASP A 635 -14.56 38.48 -6.60
CA ASP A 635 -15.22 37.64 -7.63
C ASP A 635 -14.83 38.04 -9.08
N ASN A 636 -13.56 38.41 -9.30
CA ASN A 636 -13.02 38.83 -10.58
C ASN A 636 -12.30 37.66 -11.26
N ALA A 637 -12.76 37.26 -12.45
CA ALA A 637 -12.10 36.25 -13.28
C ALA A 637 -10.83 36.75 -14.00
N VAL A 638 -10.52 38.04 -13.90
CA VAL A 638 -9.36 38.69 -14.54
C VAL A 638 -8.39 39.13 -13.44
N PRO A 639 -7.09 38.84 -13.56
CA PRO A 639 -6.13 39.22 -12.54
C PRO A 639 -6.01 40.75 -12.45
N VAL A 640 -5.97 41.27 -11.21
CA VAL A 640 -5.72 42.69 -10.93
C VAL A 640 -4.24 43.06 -11.08
N LYS A 641 -3.35 42.07 -10.97
CA LYS A 641 -1.91 42.18 -11.23
C LYS A 641 -1.38 40.88 -11.84
N THR A 642 -0.44 41.02 -12.76
CA THR A 642 0.29 39.90 -13.35
C THR A 642 1.77 40.25 -13.34
N TYR A 643 2.60 39.34 -12.83
CA TYR A 643 4.05 39.44 -12.83
C TYR A 643 4.62 38.30 -13.65
N GLN A 644 5.66 38.62 -14.41
CA GLN A 644 6.46 37.64 -15.14
C GLN A 644 7.82 37.60 -14.48
N VAL A 645 8.35 36.40 -14.30
CA VAL A 645 9.68 36.22 -13.70
C VAL A 645 10.71 37.02 -14.51
N PRO A 646 11.52 37.86 -13.85
CA PRO A 646 12.43 38.74 -14.56
C PRO A 646 13.65 37.95 -15.05
N ALA A 647 14.37 38.51 -16.03
CA ALA A 647 15.68 37.99 -16.40
C ALA A 647 16.65 38.08 -15.21
N GLY A 648 17.47 37.06 -15.02
CA GLY A 648 18.36 36.93 -13.86
C GLY A 648 19.75 36.40 -14.23
N ALA A 649 20.57 36.22 -13.20
CA ALA A 649 21.92 35.67 -13.36
C ALA A 649 21.93 34.14 -13.39
N GLY A 650 20.75 33.50 -13.28
CA GLY A 650 20.59 32.06 -13.27
C GLY A 650 21.07 31.38 -11.99
N ASN A 651 21.19 32.11 -10.88
CA ASN A 651 21.65 31.54 -9.61
C ASN A 651 20.82 31.93 -8.39
N GLN A 652 19.79 32.78 -8.58
CA GLN A 652 18.94 33.25 -7.50
C GLN A 652 17.96 32.17 -7.04
N LEU A 653 17.78 32.04 -5.72
CA LEU A 653 16.88 31.05 -5.11
C LEU A 653 15.50 31.62 -4.77
N TYR A 654 15.36 32.95 -4.77
CA TYR A 654 14.12 33.62 -4.40
C TYR A 654 13.69 34.59 -5.49
N TRP A 655 12.39 34.65 -5.76
CA TRP A 655 11.76 35.71 -6.52
C TRP A 655 10.85 36.51 -5.59
N HIS A 656 11.28 37.72 -5.23
CA HIS A 656 10.43 38.65 -4.48
C HIS A 656 9.47 39.32 -5.45
N VAL A 657 8.22 38.86 -5.44
CA VAL A 657 7.23 39.26 -6.45
C VAL A 657 6.67 40.63 -6.12
N PHE A 658 6.07 40.79 -4.94
CA PHE A 658 5.46 42.05 -4.50
C PHE A 658 5.38 42.18 -2.98
N ASN A 659 5.25 43.43 -2.53
CA ASN A 659 4.60 43.72 -1.26
C ASN A 659 3.22 44.32 -1.55
N MET A 660 2.19 43.82 -0.87
CA MET A 660 0.82 44.29 -1.02
C MET A 660 0.36 44.89 0.31
N SER A 661 0.08 46.20 0.31
CA SER A 661 -0.57 46.86 1.44
C SER A 661 -2.09 46.72 1.29
N VAL A 662 -2.73 46.22 2.35
CA VAL A 662 -4.18 46.11 2.48
C VAL A 662 -4.66 47.16 3.46
N ASP A 663 -5.60 48.00 3.02
CA ASP A 663 -6.32 49.00 3.83
C ASP A 663 -7.82 48.87 3.53
N GLY A 664 -8.51 48.05 4.32
CA GLY A 664 -9.86 47.57 4.06
C GLY A 664 -9.96 46.85 2.71
N ASN A 665 -10.72 47.46 1.78
CA ASN A 665 -10.89 46.91 0.43
C ASN A 665 -9.84 47.42 -0.57
N ASN A 666 -9.02 48.39 -0.19
CA ASN A 666 -8.03 48.99 -1.07
C ASN A 666 -6.75 48.17 -1.04
N LEU A 667 -6.26 47.79 -2.23
CA LEU A 667 -4.99 47.09 -2.42
C LEU A 667 -4.00 48.03 -3.11
N THR A 668 -2.86 48.25 -2.47
CA THR A 668 -1.74 48.99 -3.08
C THR A 668 -0.55 48.05 -3.25
N PHE A 669 -0.06 47.90 -4.48
CA PHE A 669 1.07 47.04 -4.79
C PHE A 669 2.37 47.84 -4.89
N GLU A 670 3.37 47.42 -4.13
CA GLU A 670 4.76 47.76 -4.38
C GLU A 670 5.36 46.64 -5.24
N ASP A 671 5.46 46.89 -6.55
CA ASP A 671 5.99 45.95 -7.52
C ASP A 671 7.50 45.77 -7.27
N LYS A 672 7.89 44.64 -6.67
CA LYS A 672 9.30 44.30 -6.44
C LYS A 672 9.88 43.65 -7.68
N ASN A 673 9.25 42.55 -8.11
CA ASN A 673 9.59 41.73 -9.26
C ASN A 673 11.11 41.52 -9.44
N GLU A 674 11.79 41.10 -8.37
CA GLU A 674 13.26 40.97 -8.34
C GLU A 674 13.72 39.59 -7.89
N LEU A 675 14.78 39.09 -8.53
CA LEU A 675 15.44 37.84 -8.14
C LEU A 675 16.53 38.11 -7.11
N THR A 676 16.55 37.34 -6.03
CA THR A 676 17.47 37.53 -4.89
C THR A 676 17.96 36.20 -4.31
N ASN A 677 19.04 36.26 -3.54
CA ASN A 677 19.59 35.13 -2.77
C ASN A 677 19.31 35.25 -1.26
N THR A 678 18.55 36.28 -0.86
CA THR A 678 18.18 36.50 0.54
C THR A 678 16.68 36.33 0.69
N GLN A 679 16.26 35.45 1.58
CA GLN A 679 14.84 35.22 1.86
C GLN A 679 14.16 36.51 2.35
N PRO A 680 13.07 36.95 1.72
CA PRO A 680 12.25 38.05 2.21
C PRO A 680 11.69 37.75 3.61
N LEU A 681 11.85 38.69 4.55
CA LEU A 681 11.30 38.65 5.93
C LEU A 681 11.73 37.46 6.83
N ALA A 682 12.95 36.93 6.69
CA ALA A 682 13.44 35.80 7.49
C ALA A 682 13.51 35.99 9.02
N ASN A 683 13.41 37.21 9.56
CA ASN A 683 13.62 37.52 10.98
C ASN A 683 12.48 38.37 11.58
N VAL A 684 11.24 37.90 11.48
CA VAL A 684 10.06 38.54 12.09
C VAL A 684 9.50 37.70 13.25
N ASP A 685 8.73 38.32 14.15
CA ASP A 685 8.10 37.66 15.30
C ASP A 685 6.77 37.00 14.86
N PHE A 686 6.69 35.67 14.95
CA PHE A 686 5.55 34.89 14.51
C PHE A 686 4.53 34.61 15.62
N ASP A 687 3.26 34.45 15.25
CA ASP A 687 2.15 34.01 16.13
C ASP A 687 2.11 32.47 16.22
N LEU A 688 2.15 31.88 17.44
CA LEU A 688 2.31 30.43 17.67
C LEU A 688 1.25 29.89 18.68
N ASP A 689 0.68 28.71 18.43
CA ASP A 689 -0.33 28.02 19.29
C ASP A 689 0.29 26.89 20.16
N SER A 690 -0.41 26.46 21.24
CA SER A 690 -0.03 25.28 22.06
C SER A 690 -0.14 23.96 21.29
N GLN A 691 0.71 22.98 21.62
CA GLN A 691 0.73 21.65 20.98
C GLN A 691 0.35 20.52 21.96
N LEU A 692 -0.64 19.71 21.60
CA LEU A 692 -1.04 18.52 22.38
C LEU A 692 0.01 17.39 22.31
N PRO A 693 0.14 16.56 23.36
CA PRO A 693 0.95 15.34 23.31
C PRO A 693 0.34 14.28 22.37
N ASP A 694 1.09 13.21 22.12
CA ASP A 694 0.65 12.09 21.28
C ASP A 694 -0.58 11.40 21.87
N SER A 695 -1.51 10.95 21.03
CA SER A 695 -2.68 10.12 21.39
C SER A 695 -2.43 8.93 22.35
N TYR A 696 -1.23 8.34 22.39
CA TYR A 696 -0.88 7.28 23.35
C TYR A 696 -0.74 7.78 24.79
N ALA A 697 -0.54 9.08 24.98
CA ALA A 697 -0.53 9.75 26.27
C ALA A 697 -1.90 9.82 26.94
N PHE A 698 -2.97 9.47 26.22
CA PHE A 698 -4.36 9.65 26.63
C PHE A 698 -5.00 8.31 26.99
N SER A 699 -5.82 8.29 28.03
CA SER A 699 -6.81 7.24 28.25
C SER A 699 -8.14 7.76 28.78
N VAL A 700 -9.22 7.02 28.48
CA VAL A 700 -10.59 7.33 28.88
C VAL A 700 -11.26 6.10 29.46
N GLU A 701 -11.78 6.22 30.68
CA GLU A 701 -12.45 5.14 31.40
C GLU A 701 -13.96 5.47 31.47
N ASN A 702 -14.79 4.69 30.77
CA ASN A 702 -16.25 4.83 30.75
C ASN A 702 -16.91 3.75 31.64
N HIS A 703 -17.12 4.06 32.91
CA HIS A 703 -17.46 3.10 33.95
C HIS A 703 -18.97 2.87 34.06
N PRO A 704 -19.46 1.61 33.96
CA PRO A 704 -20.88 1.30 34.06
C PRO A 704 -21.55 1.82 35.34
N GLY A 705 -22.40 2.85 35.19
CA GLY A 705 -23.15 3.43 36.30
C GLY A 705 -22.29 4.08 37.39
N ALA A 706 -21.06 4.47 37.07
CA ALA A 706 -20.15 5.20 37.94
C ALA A 706 -19.56 6.43 37.20
N THR A 707 -18.71 7.20 37.86
CA THR A 707 -18.07 8.37 37.23
C THR A 707 -16.93 7.97 36.32
N ASP A 708 -16.83 8.67 35.20
CA ASP A 708 -15.82 8.47 34.17
C ASP A 708 -14.56 9.29 34.43
N VAL A 709 -13.48 8.89 33.76
CA VAL A 709 -12.16 9.49 33.94
C VAL A 709 -11.46 9.70 32.60
N VAL A 710 -10.81 10.86 32.44
CA VAL A 710 -9.87 11.13 31.35
C VAL A 710 -8.48 11.34 31.94
N LYS A 711 -7.48 10.61 31.45
CA LYS A 711 -6.09 10.66 31.95
C LYS A 711 -5.15 11.06 30.82
N LEU A 712 -4.26 12.00 31.09
CA LEU A 712 -3.22 12.46 30.15
C LEU A 712 -1.84 12.41 30.81
N ASN A 713 -0.81 12.09 30.01
CA ASN A 713 0.61 12.14 30.41
C ASN A 713 1.46 12.98 29.45
N SER A 714 2.77 13.08 29.72
CA SER A 714 3.73 13.84 28.90
C SER A 714 3.44 15.35 28.86
N LEU A 715 2.99 15.91 29.98
CA LEU A 715 2.65 17.32 30.12
C LEU A 715 3.71 18.10 30.92
N SER A 716 3.69 19.42 30.78
CA SER A 716 4.53 20.33 31.59
C SER A 716 3.75 20.90 32.79
N PRO A 717 4.40 21.15 33.93
CA PRO A 717 3.76 21.83 35.06
C PRO A 717 3.13 23.17 34.65
N GLY A 718 1.86 23.38 35.03
CA GLY A 718 1.10 24.59 34.67
C GLY A 718 0.35 24.51 33.35
N ASP A 719 0.52 23.45 32.55
CA ASP A 719 -0.40 23.15 31.44
C ASP A 719 -1.83 22.95 31.97
N ILE A 720 -2.83 23.39 31.20
CA ILE A 720 -4.24 23.19 31.51
C ILE A 720 -4.87 22.27 30.46
N VAL A 721 -5.41 21.14 30.92
CA VAL A 721 -6.14 20.19 30.07
C VAL A 721 -7.62 20.43 30.23
N SER A 722 -8.34 20.58 29.12
CA SER A 722 -9.79 20.83 29.12
C SER A 722 -10.55 19.80 28.31
N VAL A 723 -11.69 19.32 28.83
CA VAL A 723 -12.57 18.34 28.16
C VAL A 723 -13.87 19.01 27.74
N TYR A 724 -14.35 18.67 26.55
CA TYR A 724 -15.56 19.20 25.94
C TYR A 724 -16.44 18.07 25.39
N THR A 725 -17.75 18.29 25.33
CA THR A 725 -18.71 17.36 24.71
C THR A 725 -19.22 17.83 23.34
N ASN A 726 -18.85 19.04 22.91
CA ASN A 726 -19.25 19.64 21.64
C ASN A 726 -18.04 20.32 20.98
N GLU A 727 -18.08 20.51 19.65
CA GLU A 727 -17.03 21.21 18.89
C GLU A 727 -16.90 22.70 19.26
N THR A 728 -17.97 23.29 19.80
CA THR A 728 -18.01 24.68 20.25
C THR A 728 -18.59 24.80 21.66
N GLY A 729 -18.24 25.86 22.39
CA GLY A 729 -18.71 26.12 23.75
C GLY A 729 -17.65 25.86 24.84
N PRO A 730 -17.98 26.16 26.12
CA PRO A 730 -17.03 26.05 27.23
C PRO A 730 -16.70 24.59 27.56
N PRO A 731 -15.55 24.33 28.21
CA PRO A 731 -15.23 22.98 28.67
C PRO A 731 -16.19 22.54 29.76
N ILE A 732 -16.47 21.23 29.79
CA ILE A 732 -17.23 20.62 30.89
C ILE A 732 -16.38 20.53 32.16
N GLN A 733 -15.06 20.37 32.00
CA GLN A 733 -14.10 20.37 33.10
C GLN A 733 -12.70 20.71 32.56
N SER A 734 -11.90 21.37 33.40
CA SER A 734 -10.50 21.70 33.11
C SER A 734 -9.66 21.45 34.36
N GLU A 735 -8.52 20.80 34.21
CA GLU A 735 -7.61 20.51 35.32
C GLU A 735 -6.17 20.95 34.98
N PRO A 736 -5.50 21.70 35.87
CA PRO A 736 -4.12 22.08 35.70
C PRO A 736 -3.18 20.94 36.12
N VAL A 737 -2.07 20.79 35.39
CA VAL A 737 -0.99 19.88 35.75
C VAL A 737 -0.26 20.42 36.99
N GLN A 738 -0.27 19.62 38.05
CA GLN A 738 0.30 20.01 39.35
C GLN A 738 1.83 20.11 39.29
N GLU A 739 2.40 20.94 40.16
CA GLU A 739 3.85 21.08 40.29
C GLU A 739 4.49 19.72 40.64
N GLY A 740 5.51 19.32 39.87
CA GLY A 740 6.19 18.04 40.02
C GLY A 740 5.50 16.84 39.37
N SER A 741 4.39 17.06 38.64
CA SER A 741 3.72 16.04 37.82
C SER A 741 3.93 16.31 36.32
N ASP A 742 3.95 15.24 35.53
CA ASP A 742 3.86 15.23 34.07
C ASP A 742 2.53 14.61 33.60
N THR A 743 1.60 14.34 34.53
CA THR A 743 0.29 13.74 34.27
C THR A 743 -0.84 14.53 34.92
N THR A 744 -2.06 14.36 34.38
CA THR A 744 -3.30 14.85 35.00
C THR A 744 -4.44 13.85 34.80
N GLU A 745 -5.33 13.76 35.78
CA GLU A 745 -6.56 12.96 35.73
C GLU A 745 -7.78 13.85 35.97
N ILE A 746 -8.73 13.82 35.04
CA ILE A 746 -9.98 14.56 35.11
C ILE A 746 -11.06 13.55 35.51
N THR A 747 -11.56 13.67 36.74
CA THR A 747 -12.52 12.74 37.34
C THR A 747 -13.89 13.40 37.55
N GLY A 748 -14.93 12.60 37.79
CA GLY A 748 -16.29 13.10 38.01
C GLY A 748 -17.07 13.37 36.72
N LEU A 749 -16.60 12.82 35.60
CA LEU A 749 -17.22 12.92 34.30
C LEU A 749 -18.36 11.90 34.17
N ASP A 750 -19.25 12.11 33.20
CA ASP A 750 -20.31 11.16 32.81
C ASP A 750 -20.56 11.27 31.30
N PHE A 751 -20.09 10.26 30.57
CA PHE A 751 -20.23 10.12 29.13
C PHE A 751 -21.45 9.27 28.78
N GLY A 752 -22.01 8.52 29.73
CA GLY A 752 -23.19 7.67 29.56
C GLY A 752 -22.92 6.35 28.83
N ALA A 753 -23.96 5.53 28.76
CA ALA A 753 -23.86 4.13 28.36
C ALA A 753 -23.43 3.85 26.90
N ASN A 754 -23.65 4.79 25.98
CA ASN A 754 -23.42 4.59 24.54
C ASN A 754 -22.10 5.24 24.08
N GLU A 755 -21.60 4.80 22.93
CA GLU A 755 -20.44 5.42 22.28
C GLU A 755 -20.69 6.89 21.94
N ARG A 756 -19.66 7.73 22.08
CA ARG A 756 -19.73 9.16 21.73
C ARG A 756 -18.36 9.77 21.48
N ILE A 757 -18.35 11.00 20.95
CA ILE A 757 -17.14 11.79 20.76
C ILE A 757 -17.08 12.85 21.86
N ILE A 758 -15.90 13.00 22.47
CA ILE A 758 -15.52 14.16 23.29
C ILE A 758 -14.35 14.87 22.62
N TYR A 759 -14.01 16.07 23.11
CA TYR A 759 -12.84 16.81 22.64
C TYR A 759 -11.92 17.18 23.80
N VAL A 760 -10.61 17.20 23.54
CA VAL A 760 -9.59 17.57 24.53
C VAL A 760 -8.66 18.63 23.96
N THR A 761 -8.25 19.60 24.78
CA THR A 761 -7.27 20.65 24.41
C THR A 761 -6.19 20.80 25.48
N LEU A 762 -5.10 21.47 25.09
CA LEU A 762 -4.01 21.89 25.96
C LEU A 762 -3.85 23.41 25.87
N THR A 763 -3.68 24.07 27.01
CA THR A 763 -3.20 25.45 27.07
C THR A 763 -1.90 25.50 27.85
N SER A 764 -0.80 25.79 27.16
CA SER A 764 0.52 25.95 27.79
C SER A 764 0.76 27.39 28.25
N PRO A 765 1.54 27.61 29.32
CA PRO A 765 1.78 28.95 29.85
C PRO A 765 2.31 29.94 28.80
N GLY A 766 1.54 30.98 28.50
CA GLY A 766 1.92 32.05 27.57
C GLY A 766 1.64 31.78 26.09
N LEU A 767 1.01 30.65 25.76
CA LEU A 767 0.53 30.30 24.42
C LEU A 767 -1.00 30.27 24.38
N ASP A 768 -1.57 30.36 23.19
CA ASP A 768 -3.01 30.17 22.99
C ASP A 768 -3.37 28.67 23.05
N GLU A 769 -4.64 28.38 23.39
CA GLU A 769 -5.17 27.02 23.48
C GLU A 769 -4.99 26.25 22.15
N SER A 770 -4.59 24.98 22.24
CA SER A 770 -4.42 24.12 21.08
C SER A 770 -5.74 23.90 20.34
N ARG A 771 -5.63 23.38 19.10
CA ARG A 771 -6.79 22.80 18.39
C ARG A 771 -7.41 21.66 19.24
N ARG A 772 -8.73 21.47 19.13
CA ARG A 772 -9.49 20.39 19.80
C ARG A 772 -9.16 19.04 19.19
N LEU A 773 -8.64 18.12 19.99
CA LEU A 773 -8.46 16.72 19.60
C LEU A 773 -9.76 15.95 19.79
N THR A 774 -10.22 15.30 18.72
CA THR A 774 -11.40 14.42 18.72
C THR A 774 -11.06 13.09 19.39
N VAL A 775 -11.80 12.73 20.44
CA VAL A 775 -11.58 11.52 21.25
C VAL A 775 -12.86 10.67 21.27
N PRO A 776 -12.93 9.56 20.51
CA PRO A 776 -14.03 8.61 20.59
C PRO A 776 -13.98 7.81 21.89
N VAL A 777 -15.07 7.86 22.65
CA VAL A 777 -15.29 7.12 23.90
C VAL A 777 -16.13 5.89 23.60
N ILE A 778 -15.64 4.70 23.98
CA ILE A 778 -16.38 3.44 23.81
C ILE A 778 -17.55 3.34 24.81
N SER A 779 -18.55 2.51 24.50
CA SER A 779 -19.68 2.27 25.41
C SER A 779 -19.26 1.65 26.74
N GLU A 780 -20.05 1.86 27.79
CA GLU A 780 -19.85 1.20 29.10
C GLU A 780 -19.82 -0.34 28.96
N ALA A 781 -20.60 -0.89 28.04
CA ALA A 781 -20.62 -2.33 27.74
C ALA A 781 -19.27 -2.80 27.17
N ASN A 782 -18.71 -2.08 26.19
CA ASN A 782 -17.41 -2.40 25.60
C ASN A 782 -16.26 -2.17 26.60
N TYR A 783 -16.37 -1.17 27.47
CA TYR A 783 -15.41 -0.96 28.56
C TYR A 783 -15.48 -2.10 29.60
N THR A 784 -16.67 -2.60 29.91
CA THR A 784 -16.85 -3.79 30.79
C THR A 784 -16.25 -5.02 30.16
N GLU A 785 -16.50 -5.27 28.88
CA GLU A 785 -15.92 -6.40 28.14
C GLU A 785 -14.38 -6.35 28.21
N LEU A 786 -13.79 -5.17 27.99
CA LEU A 786 -12.35 -4.94 28.09
C LEU A 786 -11.82 -5.22 29.50
N SER A 787 -12.44 -4.63 30.53
CA SER A 787 -11.98 -4.71 31.93
C SER A 787 -12.29 -6.03 32.63
N THR A 788 -13.14 -6.88 32.04
CA THR A 788 -13.53 -8.16 32.63
C THR A 788 -13.28 -9.33 31.69
N THR A 789 -14.11 -9.54 30.66
CA THR A 789 -14.05 -10.70 29.77
C THR A 789 -12.67 -10.87 29.13
N ILE A 790 -12.14 -9.78 28.56
CA ILE A 790 -10.84 -9.79 27.88
C ILE A 790 -9.72 -9.92 28.91
N ALA A 791 -9.74 -9.11 29.97
CA ALA A 791 -8.75 -9.19 31.04
C ALA A 791 -8.67 -10.59 31.69
N ASN A 792 -9.80 -11.26 31.87
CA ASN A 792 -9.86 -12.59 32.50
C ASN A 792 -9.42 -13.74 31.57
N ALA A 793 -9.30 -13.51 30.26
CA ALA A 793 -8.73 -14.49 29.35
C ALA A 793 -7.22 -14.73 29.58
N PHE A 794 -6.55 -13.81 30.29
CA PHE A 794 -5.15 -13.91 30.69
C PHE A 794 -5.06 -14.38 32.14
N ALA A 795 -4.84 -15.67 32.32
CA ALA A 795 -4.71 -16.33 33.62
C ALA A 795 -3.30 -16.90 33.81
N ASP A 796 -2.99 -17.33 35.03
CA ASP A 796 -1.72 -17.97 35.35
C ASP A 796 -1.46 -19.17 34.42
N LYS A 797 -0.26 -19.26 33.84
CA LYS A 797 0.08 -20.22 32.78
C LYS A 797 1.49 -20.78 32.93
N GLU A 798 1.72 -22.00 32.42
CA GLU A 798 3.05 -22.59 32.27
C GLU A 798 3.52 -22.49 30.81
N VAL A 799 4.81 -22.18 30.61
CA VAL A 799 5.46 -22.17 29.30
C VAL A 799 5.57 -23.61 28.79
N PRO A 800 5.13 -23.91 27.55
CA PRO A 800 5.25 -25.26 27.00
C PRO A 800 6.72 -25.72 26.95
N GLY A 801 6.99 -26.95 27.40
CA GLY A 801 8.34 -27.54 27.42
C GLY A 801 8.91 -27.87 26.04
N THR A 802 8.06 -27.83 25.01
CA THR A 802 8.44 -28.01 23.60
C THR A 802 8.93 -26.74 22.92
N LEU A 803 8.80 -25.57 23.55
CA LEU A 803 9.37 -24.33 23.01
C LEU A 803 10.88 -24.36 23.14
N SER A 804 11.57 -24.02 22.06
CA SER A 804 13.02 -23.86 21.97
C SER A 804 13.47 -22.48 22.44
N VAL A 805 14.74 -22.36 22.83
CA VAL A 805 15.36 -21.07 23.14
C VAL A 805 15.28 -20.15 21.92
N GLY A 806 14.72 -18.96 22.11
CA GLY A 806 14.42 -17.98 21.06
C GLY A 806 12.92 -17.86 20.75
N ASP A 807 12.11 -18.84 21.15
CA ASP A 807 10.68 -18.87 20.83
C ASP A 807 9.86 -17.84 21.60
N VAL A 808 8.74 -17.43 20.98
CA VAL A 808 7.76 -16.53 21.58
C VAL A 808 6.83 -17.31 22.49
N VAL A 809 6.68 -16.85 23.73
CA VAL A 809 5.71 -17.40 24.68
C VAL A 809 4.34 -16.78 24.40
N TYR A 810 3.43 -17.59 23.87
CA TYR A 810 2.04 -17.19 23.69
C TYR A 810 1.33 -17.12 25.04
N LEU A 811 0.86 -15.93 25.42
CA LEU A 811 0.22 -15.66 26.71
C LEU A 811 -1.23 -16.15 26.80
N GLN A 812 -1.82 -16.58 25.69
CA GLN A 812 -3.17 -17.15 25.65
C GLN A 812 -3.09 -18.68 25.71
N SER A 813 -3.95 -19.33 26.49
CA SER A 813 -4.11 -20.80 26.49
C SER A 813 -5.54 -21.20 26.22
N ASN A 814 -5.90 -21.26 24.93
CA ASN A 814 -6.88 -22.16 24.32
C ASN A 814 -7.05 -21.66 22.88
N PRO A 815 -6.93 -22.50 21.84
CA PRO A 815 -7.49 -22.12 20.55
C PRO A 815 -9.00 -21.99 20.76
N LEU A 816 -9.58 -20.82 20.44
CA LEU A 816 -11.01 -20.52 20.15
C LEU A 816 -11.55 -19.18 20.72
N GLN A 817 -10.81 -18.39 21.51
CA GLN A 817 -11.31 -17.07 21.96
C GLN A 817 -10.94 -15.95 20.97
N VAL A 818 -11.92 -15.48 20.22
CA VAL A 818 -11.78 -14.35 19.29
C VAL A 818 -11.91 -13.05 20.08
N PHE A 819 -10.86 -12.24 20.10
CA PHE A 819 -10.91 -10.89 20.66
C PHE A 819 -11.45 -9.89 19.63
N PRO A 820 -12.01 -8.75 20.08
CA PRO A 820 -12.31 -7.64 19.18
C PRO A 820 -11.07 -7.22 18.39
N SER A 821 -11.25 -6.89 17.11
CA SER A 821 -10.13 -6.54 16.22
C SER A 821 -9.43 -5.25 16.64
N ASP A 822 -10.15 -4.34 17.30
CA ASP A 822 -9.65 -3.07 17.84
C ASP A 822 -8.90 -3.20 19.18
N LEU A 823 -8.78 -4.41 19.73
CA LEU A 823 -8.02 -4.67 20.97
C LEU A 823 -6.50 -4.65 20.70
N VAL A 824 -5.82 -3.71 21.36
CA VAL A 824 -4.36 -3.64 21.48
C VAL A 824 -3.94 -4.19 22.85
N ILE A 825 -2.90 -5.01 22.89
CA ILE A 825 -2.37 -5.61 24.12
C ILE A 825 -0.89 -5.25 24.21
N ASP A 826 -0.52 -4.52 25.27
CA ASP A 826 0.85 -4.09 25.52
C ASP A 826 1.35 -4.68 26.83
N ILE A 827 2.50 -5.36 26.80
CA ILE A 827 3.14 -5.82 28.03
C ILE A 827 3.78 -4.60 28.70
N LYS A 828 3.33 -4.20 29.89
CA LYS A 828 3.91 -3.08 30.65
C LYS A 828 5.14 -3.51 31.43
N SER A 829 5.06 -4.57 32.23
CA SER A 829 6.18 -5.09 33.02
C SER A 829 6.26 -6.62 33.02
N LEU A 830 7.45 -7.13 33.30
CA LEU A 830 7.79 -8.54 33.45
C LEU A 830 8.75 -8.66 34.64
N GLU A 831 8.26 -9.14 35.78
CA GLU A 831 8.97 -9.11 37.06
C GLU A 831 9.18 -10.52 37.62
N TYR A 832 10.36 -10.81 38.17
CA TYR A 832 10.67 -12.12 38.76
C TYR A 832 9.96 -12.31 40.11
N TYR A 833 9.31 -13.46 40.33
CA TYR A 833 8.41 -13.65 41.48
C TYR A 833 8.85 -14.75 42.49
N SER A 834 9.44 -15.90 42.08
CA SER A 834 9.93 -16.97 43.01
C SER A 834 10.45 -18.24 42.27
N PRO A 835 11.32 -19.12 42.86
CA PRO A 835 11.98 -19.03 44.17
C PRO A 835 13.47 -18.64 44.14
N THR A 836 13.85 -17.89 45.18
CA THR A 836 15.12 -17.19 45.42
C THR A 836 16.38 -18.07 45.63
N SER A 837 16.35 -19.36 45.27
CA SER A 837 17.46 -20.32 45.48
C SER A 837 18.05 -20.90 44.19
N VAL A 838 17.61 -20.42 43.03
CA VAL A 838 18.09 -20.87 41.71
C VAL A 838 19.32 -20.04 41.34
N SER A 839 20.48 -20.68 41.15
CA SER A 839 21.78 -20.01 40.89
C SER A 839 22.13 -19.83 39.42
N ASP A 840 21.49 -20.56 38.51
CA ASP A 840 21.72 -20.50 37.06
C ASP A 840 20.40 -20.11 36.37
N THR A 841 20.46 -19.05 35.55
CA THR A 841 19.36 -18.08 35.46
C THR A 841 18.60 -18.21 34.14
N VAL A 842 17.32 -18.58 34.17
CA VAL A 842 16.45 -18.48 32.98
C VAL A 842 15.86 -17.09 32.85
N TYR A 843 15.93 -16.50 31.65
CA TYR A 843 15.34 -15.21 31.34
C TYR A 843 14.14 -15.34 30.40
N LEU A 844 13.00 -14.79 30.82
CA LEU A 844 12.00 -14.29 29.88
C LEU A 844 12.32 -12.82 29.63
N TYR A 845 12.42 -12.40 28.37
CA TYR A 845 12.68 -11.00 28.01
C TYR A 845 11.51 -10.40 27.24
N LYS A 846 11.15 -9.16 27.60
CA LYS A 846 10.15 -8.38 26.89
C LYS A 846 10.79 -7.71 25.67
N ASP A 847 10.36 -8.10 24.47
CA ASP A 847 10.84 -7.55 23.20
C ASP A 847 9.68 -7.08 22.32
N TYR A 848 9.57 -5.77 22.06
CA TYR A 848 8.56 -5.15 21.18
C TYR A 848 7.15 -5.83 21.26
N SER A 849 6.62 -5.94 22.48
CA SER A 849 5.31 -6.56 22.85
C SER A 849 5.24 -8.10 22.91
N ASN A 850 6.37 -8.81 22.83
CA ASN A 850 6.45 -10.26 22.99
C ASN A 850 7.24 -10.66 24.24
N ILE A 851 6.97 -11.85 24.77
CA ILE A 851 7.83 -12.51 25.76
C ILE A 851 8.63 -13.60 25.04
N ARG A 852 9.95 -13.56 25.14
CA ARG A 852 10.84 -14.58 24.54
C ARG A 852 11.45 -15.50 25.58
N TYR A 853 11.55 -16.77 25.25
CA TYR A 853 12.18 -17.80 26.07
C TYR A 853 13.68 -17.88 25.79
N LEU A 854 14.54 -17.52 26.74
CA LEU A 854 15.98 -17.38 26.47
C LEU A 854 16.87 -18.53 26.98
N GLU A 855 16.42 -19.34 27.95
CA GLU A 855 17.23 -20.45 28.48
C GLU A 855 16.37 -21.49 29.23
N TYR A 856 16.84 -22.74 29.36
CA TYR A 856 16.20 -23.76 30.21
C TYR A 856 16.74 -23.73 31.65
N ASN A 857 15.84 -23.99 32.60
CA ASN A 857 16.20 -24.00 34.01
C ASN A 857 16.88 -25.32 34.37
N GLY A 858 18.15 -25.24 34.78
CA GLY A 858 18.92 -26.39 35.22
C GLY A 858 18.61 -26.89 36.63
N THR A 859 17.78 -26.18 37.40
CA THR A 859 17.42 -26.60 38.77
C THR A 859 16.13 -27.41 38.80
N ASN A 860 15.89 -28.08 39.93
CA ASN A 860 14.69 -28.89 40.15
C ASN A 860 13.43 -28.06 40.50
N GLU A 861 13.52 -26.73 40.54
CA GLU A 861 12.42 -25.84 40.95
C GLU A 861 12.05 -24.86 39.82
N PRO A 862 10.80 -24.80 39.34
CA PRO A 862 10.40 -23.92 38.24
C PRO A 862 10.49 -22.43 38.60
N ILE A 863 10.75 -21.57 37.59
CA ILE A 863 10.85 -20.11 37.76
C ILE A 863 9.50 -19.45 37.45
N LYS A 864 9.11 -18.43 38.21
CA LYS A 864 7.86 -17.69 38.00
C LYS A 864 8.08 -16.20 37.73
N TYR A 865 7.34 -15.66 36.77
CA TYR A 865 7.29 -14.25 36.40
C TYR A 865 5.90 -13.67 36.61
N LYS A 866 5.81 -12.47 37.17
CA LYS A 866 4.61 -11.64 37.19
C LYS A 866 4.59 -10.78 35.93
N VAL A 867 3.57 -10.95 35.10
CA VAL A 867 3.38 -10.20 33.85
C VAL A 867 2.28 -9.18 34.06
N THR A 868 2.54 -7.92 33.71
CA THR A 868 1.53 -6.84 33.68
C THR A 868 1.23 -6.46 32.23
N LEU A 869 -0.01 -6.59 31.80
CA LEU A 869 -0.52 -6.17 30.49
C LEU A 869 -1.34 -4.88 30.63
N GLU A 870 -1.24 -3.98 29.66
CA GLU A 870 -2.23 -2.94 29.36
C GLU A 870 -3.04 -3.39 28.15
N LEU A 871 -4.35 -3.44 28.31
CA LEU A 871 -5.32 -3.79 27.27
C LEU A 871 -6.00 -2.50 26.85
N ARG A 872 -5.91 -2.13 25.57
CA ARG A 872 -6.40 -0.86 25.03
C ARG A 872 -7.40 -1.09 23.89
N ARG A 873 -8.51 -0.35 23.87
CA ARG A 873 -9.47 -0.24 22.77
C ARG A 873 -9.77 1.23 22.51
N GLY A 874 -9.25 1.78 21.42
CA GLY A 874 -9.26 3.23 21.20
C GLY A 874 -8.54 3.96 22.33
N PHE A 875 -9.25 4.88 23.00
CA PHE A 875 -8.74 5.57 24.18
C PHE A 875 -9.02 4.82 25.50
N ALA A 876 -9.80 3.74 25.51
CA ALA A 876 -10.03 2.98 26.73
C ALA A 876 -8.88 2.05 27.05
N THR A 877 -8.46 2.01 28.32
CA THR A 877 -7.35 1.17 28.80
C THR A 877 -7.69 0.47 30.11
N THR A 878 -7.20 -0.75 30.31
CA THR A 878 -7.21 -1.47 31.60
C THR A 878 -5.92 -2.27 31.78
N ASN A 879 -5.48 -2.49 33.02
CA ASN A 879 -4.30 -3.30 33.31
C ASN A 879 -4.68 -4.69 33.85
N LYS A 880 -3.95 -5.72 33.43
CA LYS A 880 -4.11 -7.11 33.88
C LYS A 880 -2.79 -7.73 34.31
N GLU A 881 -2.75 -8.28 35.50
CA GLU A 881 -1.62 -9.06 36.01
C GLU A 881 -1.92 -10.57 36.04
N PHE A 882 -0.92 -11.41 35.74
CA PHE A 882 -0.96 -12.88 35.90
C PHE A 882 0.45 -13.46 36.07
N ILE A 883 0.55 -14.73 36.47
CA ILE A 883 1.81 -15.46 36.71
C ILE A 883 2.14 -16.40 35.55
N LEU A 884 3.35 -16.25 34.99
CA LEU A 884 3.91 -17.13 33.98
C LEU A 884 4.99 -18.03 34.62
N THR A 885 4.79 -19.35 34.56
CA THR A 885 5.70 -20.36 35.12
C THR A 885 6.54 -20.97 34.02
N VAL A 886 7.86 -20.97 34.19
CA VAL A 886 8.84 -21.58 33.28
C VAL A 886 9.17 -23.00 33.78
N PRO A 887 9.09 -24.03 32.92
CA PRO A 887 9.38 -25.41 33.31
C PRO A 887 10.87 -25.62 33.63
N THR A 888 11.15 -26.69 34.37
CA THR A 888 12.51 -27.23 34.56
C THR A 888 12.99 -27.94 33.30
N VAL A 889 14.30 -28.08 33.07
CA VAL A 889 14.85 -28.87 31.95
C VAL A 889 14.35 -30.32 31.99
N PHE A 890 14.16 -30.87 33.19
CA PHE A 890 13.59 -32.20 33.40
C PHE A 890 12.14 -32.28 32.91
N SER A 891 11.28 -31.35 33.35
CA SER A 891 9.87 -31.33 32.94
C SER A 891 9.69 -30.98 31.47
N ALA A 892 10.58 -30.17 30.89
CA ALA A 892 10.63 -29.92 29.45
C ALA A 892 10.95 -31.21 28.68
N LEU A 893 12.02 -31.94 29.07
CA LEU A 893 12.39 -33.20 28.43
C LEU A 893 11.28 -34.25 28.50
N GLN A 894 10.58 -34.35 29.63
CA GLN A 894 9.42 -35.22 29.78
C GLN A 894 8.29 -34.87 28.79
N GLN A 895 8.01 -33.58 28.59
CA GLN A 895 7.00 -33.12 27.62
C GLN A 895 7.41 -33.46 26.19
N SER A 896 8.68 -33.26 25.82
CA SER A 896 9.19 -33.51 24.47
C SER A 896 9.23 -35.00 24.12
N VAL A 897 9.56 -35.87 25.08
CA VAL A 897 9.46 -37.33 24.89
C VAL A 897 8.02 -37.78 24.65
N ASN A 898 7.04 -37.19 25.35
CA ASN A 898 5.63 -37.48 25.12
C ASN A 898 5.20 -37.04 23.72
N ALA A 899 5.66 -35.88 23.24
CA ALA A 899 5.40 -35.41 21.89
C ALA A 899 5.98 -36.36 20.81
N ALA A 900 7.24 -36.80 20.98
CA ALA A 900 7.89 -37.76 20.09
C ALA A 900 7.13 -39.09 20.00
N HIS A 901 6.67 -39.60 21.14
CA HIS A 901 5.83 -40.82 21.20
C HIS A 901 4.54 -40.69 20.39
N ILE A 902 3.88 -39.53 20.42
CA ILE A 902 2.64 -39.30 19.66
C ILE A 902 2.91 -39.36 18.16
N LEU A 903 4.00 -38.73 17.68
CA LEU A 903 4.36 -38.72 16.26
C LEU A 903 4.73 -40.10 15.72
N LEU A 904 5.53 -40.86 16.46
CA LEU A 904 5.96 -42.21 16.05
C LEU A 904 4.77 -43.20 15.98
N ASN A 905 3.80 -43.07 16.87
CA ASN A 905 2.59 -43.92 16.87
C ASN A 905 1.64 -43.62 15.70
N ASN A 906 1.74 -42.46 15.05
CA ASN A 906 0.89 -42.05 13.93
C ASN A 906 1.44 -42.46 12.54
N GLY A 907 2.50 -43.27 12.49
CA GLY A 907 3.04 -43.83 11.24
C GLY A 907 4.22 -43.06 10.63
N SER A 908 4.68 -41.98 11.27
CA SER A 908 5.88 -41.24 10.89
C SER A 908 7.14 -41.92 11.45
N PHE A 909 7.59 -43.00 10.80
CA PHE A 909 8.83 -43.66 11.21
C PHE A 909 10.06 -42.86 10.74
N ASP A 910 10.75 -42.24 11.69
CA ASP A 910 12.03 -41.58 11.50
C ASP A 910 13.07 -42.14 12.47
N ALA A 911 14.20 -42.60 11.93
CA ALA A 911 15.24 -43.26 12.70
C ALA A 911 15.98 -42.29 13.65
N ALA A 912 16.10 -41.01 13.29
CA ALA A 912 16.76 -40.00 14.10
C ALA A 912 15.88 -39.55 15.27
N LEU A 913 14.57 -39.43 15.07
CA LEU A 913 13.62 -39.17 16.15
C LEU A 913 13.52 -40.33 17.14
N GLN A 914 13.52 -41.57 16.64
CA GLN A 914 13.56 -42.75 17.50
C GLN A 914 14.86 -42.79 18.32
N GLU A 915 16.02 -42.55 17.70
CA GLU A 915 17.31 -42.51 18.39
C GLU A 915 17.38 -41.39 19.45
N ALA A 916 16.91 -40.18 19.11
CA ALA A 916 16.88 -39.07 20.05
C ALA A 916 15.92 -39.32 21.22
N MET A 917 14.77 -39.95 20.96
CA MET A 917 13.81 -40.34 22.00
C MET A 917 14.37 -41.42 22.93
N ASP A 918 15.10 -42.41 22.41
CA ASP A 918 15.73 -43.45 23.22
C ASP A 918 16.82 -42.86 24.13
N ASN A 919 17.65 -41.97 23.59
CA ASN A 919 18.67 -41.22 24.37
C ASN A 919 18.04 -40.35 25.46
N ALA A 920 16.95 -39.65 25.15
CA ALA A 920 16.22 -38.84 26.13
C ALA A 920 15.63 -39.69 27.27
N ASN A 921 15.08 -40.86 26.95
CA ASN A 921 14.59 -41.81 27.95
C ASN A 921 15.72 -42.37 28.82
N GLU A 922 16.91 -42.62 28.29
CA GLU A 922 18.07 -43.05 29.07
C GLU A 922 18.47 -41.99 30.11
N VAL A 923 18.53 -40.71 29.70
CA VAL A 923 18.86 -39.58 30.58
C VAL A 923 17.78 -39.35 31.64
N LEU A 924 16.48 -39.44 31.27
CA LEU A 924 15.37 -39.33 32.23
C LEU A 924 15.37 -40.44 33.29
N ASN A 925 15.77 -41.66 32.91
CA ASN A 925 15.76 -42.83 33.81
C ASN A 925 17.02 -42.97 34.67
N ASN A 926 18.09 -42.22 34.39
CA ASN A 926 19.30 -42.21 35.22
C ASN A 926 19.21 -41.13 36.33
N PRO A 927 19.09 -41.52 37.61
CA PRO A 927 18.94 -40.57 38.72
C PRO A 927 20.20 -39.75 39.01
N ASN A 928 21.34 -40.07 38.38
CA ASN A 928 22.60 -39.34 38.50
C ASN A 928 22.88 -38.41 37.31
N SER A 929 21.96 -38.28 36.36
CA SER A 929 22.11 -37.38 35.21
C SER A 929 22.31 -35.94 35.67
N THR A 930 23.31 -35.28 35.11
CA THR A 930 23.62 -33.87 35.28
C THR A 930 22.68 -33.00 34.46
N VAL A 931 22.58 -31.72 34.83
CA VAL A 931 21.84 -30.69 34.07
C VAL A 931 22.26 -30.65 32.61
N GLN A 932 23.56 -30.76 32.35
CA GLN A 932 24.10 -30.75 31.00
C GLN A 932 23.65 -31.96 30.18
N GLU A 933 23.49 -33.12 30.80
CA GLU A 933 22.98 -34.32 30.15
C GLU A 933 21.48 -34.16 29.81
N TYR A 934 20.68 -33.62 30.72
CA TYR A 934 19.28 -33.27 30.44
C TYR A 934 19.15 -32.28 29.28
N LEU A 935 19.97 -31.22 29.28
CA LEU A 935 19.96 -30.21 28.23
C LEU A 935 20.39 -30.79 26.88
N THR A 936 21.42 -31.63 26.87
CA THR A 936 21.91 -32.28 25.65
C THR A 936 20.84 -33.19 25.05
N ALA A 937 20.17 -33.99 25.89
CA ALA A 937 19.07 -34.83 25.46
C ALA A 937 17.87 -34.01 24.96
N LEU A 938 17.55 -32.89 25.61
CA LEU A 938 16.48 -32.00 25.22
C LEU A 938 16.73 -31.37 23.85
N ILE A 939 17.95 -30.86 23.62
CA ILE A 939 18.35 -30.30 22.33
C ILE A 939 18.27 -31.35 21.23
N ALA A 940 18.75 -32.57 21.50
CA ALA A 940 18.74 -33.66 20.53
C ALA A 940 17.31 -34.05 20.13
N ILE A 941 16.41 -34.22 21.11
CA ILE A 941 15.02 -34.60 20.82
C ILE A 941 14.23 -33.46 20.17
N HIS A 942 14.48 -32.20 20.54
CA HIS A 942 13.89 -31.05 19.82
C HIS A 942 14.36 -31.01 18.37
N SER A 943 15.67 -31.14 18.13
CA SER A 943 16.22 -31.16 16.77
C SER A 943 15.61 -32.26 15.90
N ALA A 944 15.35 -33.43 16.50
CA ALA A 944 14.73 -34.55 15.80
C ALA A 944 13.21 -34.38 15.63
N LEU A 945 12.53 -33.80 16.62
CA LEU A 945 11.11 -33.44 16.53
C LEU A 945 10.89 -32.43 15.40
N ASP A 946 11.71 -31.38 15.33
CA ASP A 946 11.66 -30.36 14.28
C ASP A 946 11.89 -30.98 12.90
N ALA A 947 12.81 -31.95 12.80
CA ALA A 947 13.10 -32.64 11.55
C ALA A 947 11.93 -33.52 11.05
N VAL A 948 11.12 -34.08 11.94
CA VAL A 948 10.02 -35.00 11.61
C VAL A 948 8.68 -34.29 11.50
N ALA A 949 8.43 -33.27 12.33
CA ALA A 949 7.18 -32.54 12.35
C ALA A 949 7.00 -31.71 11.08
N GLY A 950 8.09 -31.25 10.44
CA GLY A 950 7.99 -30.42 9.24
C GLY A 950 7.09 -29.21 9.45
N GLU A 951 7.06 -28.66 10.67
CA GLU A 951 6.41 -27.41 11.10
C GLU A 951 6.95 -27.01 12.46
#